data_AF-A0A3A4UG01-F1
#
_entry.id   AF-A0A3A4UG01-F1
#
_cell.length_a   1.000
_cell.length_b   1.000
_cell.length_c   1.000
_cell.angle_alpha   90.00
_cell.angle_beta   90.00
_cell.angle_gamma   90.00
#
_symmetry.space_group_name_H-M   'P 1'
#
loop_
_entity.id
_entity.type
_entity.pdbx_description
1 polymer ?
#
loop_
_entity_poly.entity_id
_entity_poly.type
_entity_poly.pdbx_seq_one_letter_code
_entity_poly.pdbx_strand_id
1 'polypeptide(L)'
;MEVPPFLLQKLYEAGSLRNTATGFRFVLKNSLAPATLSGIEFVKAQGETYLGTVMLRHAGKGVPAASITDACPLVFPMDESAEVVVEGRPFPPGRHKVVLGVRTKEVGPLNIEIVDSVGSGGAKDGGLEDGAAGQSPAPVGQRGDPLPSPGPASSEDVVASGRPLQELITGIVEKVARYLYGCQVVTGDVTVELPLGETASVEYAFLRHDPGPYRLFLRRTADGVCVRGEAAGGVRAEGGRGGAEWFGPLNDGEFFRVCPSSGRVRSPSGGAGGVTFRLRAHDGSPGTRPHSFTLEAYDRGGIWDDLPNMEAFRYEPQVAASYYADAYAAYVFAWMHRTAARGDKGGAENPGRHDGPGAAYGEAAALALDFVCRVYPQYQPCVMDACTHTDFRNPVFVETVEEFMAGPTGAAAGVVADAATGTADGARAEALARWRGLYACMVPDDSYSPTNVWALRYHWAAALLRYAGPGAQPPLDPVRVLEPVLRDRTGDGLIHDNNLSEISFGGYRDAHDMTYHLYTLACLARGHDYLPLPEVWETLRRGAAFSLALTTPGGEVSYLGRGANNVYHLACAVYVFLRVAAGRPAPGESEDLAPRLRRAARLILGYLRRFQALDGRFPTALNAYPRERMGWNHCHTPYNGLSAYFLIRALDCLGGGKTGSGEHATEEQPLALEGDASILFREARYAARSTGRLYLVVFGGNDLSYPYSGLHRTGVAGVAALGPQGRASLLPILEQSLREGEWSTSDLPDIVNDETGRVSVPAGPGSLELGPGGAISLEISYGGFRVERTYDLEGDEVGGDSLVLDTRMTCLEDGRYRLVGVPGLAVRADEGHAYRVEGASGIEGPSGIGDITLWYRGPGGGLRLDGTGCRRQTLGPSSTSRGLHMKVARVVSGKFTRGETYTYRTRIQVSG
;
A
#
# COMPACT_ATOMS: atom_id res chain seq x y z
N MET A 1 -1.78 -38.42 8.87
CA MET A 1 -1.77 -36.95 9.07
C MET A 1 -2.99 -36.43 8.36
N GLU A 2 -3.95 -35.84 9.06
CA GLU A 2 -5.14 -35.27 8.40
C GLU A 2 -4.79 -33.88 7.84
N VAL A 3 -5.16 -33.61 6.59
CA VAL A 3 -4.99 -32.28 6.00
C VAL A 3 -6.10 -31.38 6.55
N PRO A 4 -5.78 -30.23 7.17
CA PRO A 4 -6.79 -29.31 7.65
C PRO A 4 -7.79 -28.89 6.56
N PRO A 5 -9.11 -28.90 6.82
CA PRO A 5 -10.13 -28.59 5.82
C PRO A 5 -9.97 -27.22 5.13
N PHE A 6 -9.48 -26.21 5.86
CA PHE A 6 -9.28 -24.86 5.31
C PHE A 6 -8.17 -24.81 4.24
N LEU A 7 -7.19 -25.73 4.27
CA LEU A 7 -6.18 -25.84 3.21
C LEU A 7 -6.77 -26.49 1.96
N LEU A 8 -7.64 -27.49 2.12
CA LEU A 8 -8.31 -28.15 1.00
C LEU A 8 -9.26 -27.19 0.26
N GLN A 9 -9.87 -26.24 0.96
CA GLN A 9 -10.69 -25.20 0.34
C GLN A 9 -9.91 -24.31 -0.64
N LYS A 10 -8.58 -24.17 -0.48
CA LYS A 10 -7.74 -23.42 -1.42
C LYS A 10 -7.59 -24.10 -2.78
N LEU A 11 -7.92 -25.39 -2.87
CA LEU A 11 -7.94 -26.11 -4.14
C LEU A 11 -9.12 -25.71 -5.03
N TYR A 12 -10.09 -24.96 -4.51
CA TYR A 12 -11.24 -24.48 -5.26
C TYR A 12 -11.01 -23.10 -5.87
N GLU A 13 -11.34 -22.92 -7.15
CA GLU A 13 -11.30 -21.60 -7.79
C GLU A 13 -12.63 -20.85 -7.54
N ALA A 14 -12.58 -19.78 -6.75
CA ALA A 14 -13.77 -19.01 -6.36
C ALA A 14 -14.50 -18.41 -7.59
N GLY A 15 -15.83 -18.55 -7.63
CA GLY A 15 -16.68 -18.11 -8.75
C GLY A 15 -16.74 -19.10 -9.93
N SER A 16 -16.11 -20.28 -9.81
CA SER A 16 -16.11 -21.28 -10.87
C SER A 16 -17.37 -22.17 -10.89
N LEU A 17 -18.15 -22.21 -9.81
CA LEU A 17 -19.40 -22.98 -9.74
C LEU A 17 -20.45 -22.39 -10.67
N ARG A 18 -20.75 -23.12 -11.76
CA ARG A 18 -21.69 -22.69 -12.79
C ARG A 18 -22.59 -23.84 -13.20
N ASN A 19 -23.85 -23.53 -13.48
CA ASN A 19 -24.74 -24.50 -14.12
C ASN A 19 -24.29 -24.77 -15.55
N THR A 20 -24.50 -26.01 -15.99
CA THR A 20 -24.46 -26.42 -17.39
C THR A 20 -25.89 -26.70 -17.85
N ALA A 21 -26.09 -27.02 -19.14
CA ALA A 21 -27.40 -27.41 -19.65
C ALA A 21 -27.97 -28.66 -18.94
N THR A 22 -27.11 -29.55 -18.46
CA THR A 22 -27.46 -30.87 -17.91
C THR A 22 -26.99 -31.09 -16.46
N GLY A 23 -26.57 -30.04 -15.76
CA GLY A 23 -26.09 -30.14 -14.38
C GLY A 23 -25.27 -28.92 -13.95
N PHE A 24 -24.07 -29.16 -13.45
CA PHE A 24 -23.18 -28.09 -12.98
C PHE A 24 -21.71 -28.45 -13.17
N ARG A 25 -20.86 -27.43 -13.11
CA ARG A 25 -19.41 -27.55 -13.19
C ARG A 25 -18.71 -26.62 -12.23
N PHE A 26 -17.48 -26.96 -11.87
CA PHE A 26 -16.60 -26.10 -11.10
C PHE A 26 -15.13 -26.44 -11.37
N VAL A 27 -14.21 -25.55 -10.98
CA VAL A 27 -12.77 -25.71 -11.24
C VAL A 27 -12.02 -25.94 -9.93
N LEU A 28 -11.16 -26.95 -9.95
CA LEU A 28 -10.13 -27.17 -8.94
C LEU A 28 -8.79 -26.68 -9.48
N LYS A 29 -8.01 -25.96 -8.68
CA LYS A 29 -6.63 -25.56 -8.98
C LYS A 29 -5.70 -26.13 -7.92
N ASN A 30 -4.72 -26.93 -8.31
CA ASN A 30 -3.80 -27.54 -7.35
C ASN A 30 -2.74 -26.53 -6.87
N SER A 31 -3.02 -25.80 -5.80
CA SER A 31 -2.08 -24.81 -5.23
C SER A 31 -1.25 -25.31 -4.04
N LEU A 32 -1.36 -26.60 -3.66
CA LEU A 32 -0.75 -27.11 -2.43
C LEU A 32 0.56 -27.85 -2.70
N ALA A 33 0.50 -28.94 -3.46
CA ALA A 33 1.64 -29.79 -3.80
C ALA A 33 1.26 -30.72 -4.97
N PRO A 34 2.22 -31.21 -5.77
CA PRO A 34 1.93 -32.23 -6.78
C PRO A 34 1.17 -33.43 -6.16
N ALA A 35 0.08 -33.84 -6.79
CA ALA A 35 -0.79 -34.90 -6.28
C ALA A 35 -1.13 -35.92 -7.38
N THR A 36 -1.48 -37.13 -6.97
CA THR A 36 -1.89 -38.21 -7.86
C THR A 36 -3.25 -38.71 -7.42
N LEU A 37 -4.30 -38.34 -8.17
CA LEU A 37 -5.66 -38.80 -7.91
C LEU A 37 -5.76 -40.29 -8.27
N SER A 38 -6.07 -41.11 -7.27
CA SER A 38 -6.27 -42.55 -7.44
C SER A 38 -7.75 -42.97 -7.32
N GLY A 39 -8.64 -42.00 -7.09
CA GLY A 39 -10.09 -42.19 -7.17
C GLY A 39 -10.86 -40.90 -6.93
N ILE A 40 -12.06 -40.80 -7.52
CA ILE A 40 -13.09 -39.83 -7.13
C ILE A 40 -14.22 -40.66 -6.50
N GLU A 41 -14.45 -40.46 -5.21
CA GLU A 41 -15.36 -41.30 -4.42
C GLU A 41 -16.81 -40.82 -4.54
N PHE A 42 -17.02 -39.50 -4.53
CA PHE A 42 -18.34 -38.90 -4.69
C PHE A 42 -18.27 -37.40 -4.95
N VAL A 43 -19.31 -36.84 -5.57
CA VAL A 43 -19.67 -35.43 -5.46
C VAL A 43 -21.03 -35.35 -4.77
N LYS A 44 -21.12 -34.65 -3.64
CA LYS A 44 -22.37 -34.42 -2.91
C LYS A 44 -22.83 -32.99 -3.07
N ALA A 45 -24.04 -32.79 -3.55
CA ALA A 45 -24.65 -31.48 -3.72
C ALA A 45 -26.17 -31.58 -3.52
N GLN A 46 -26.76 -30.62 -2.80
CA GLN A 46 -28.21 -30.56 -2.53
C GLN A 46 -28.83 -31.84 -1.94
N GLY A 47 -28.05 -32.61 -1.16
CA GLY A 47 -28.49 -33.90 -0.60
C GLY A 47 -28.41 -35.08 -1.58
N GLU A 48 -28.01 -34.85 -2.83
CA GLU A 48 -27.78 -35.90 -3.83
C GLU A 48 -26.28 -36.26 -3.92
N THR A 49 -26.00 -37.50 -4.31
CA THR A 49 -24.63 -38.01 -4.50
C THR A 49 -24.44 -38.44 -5.96
N TYR A 50 -23.43 -37.88 -6.60
CA TYR A 50 -23.09 -38.09 -8.01
C TYR A 50 -21.75 -38.83 -8.10
N LEU A 51 -21.71 -39.93 -8.84
CA LEU A 51 -20.49 -40.71 -9.09
C LEU A 51 -20.41 -41.18 -10.55
N GLY A 52 -21.47 -41.80 -11.06
CA GLY A 52 -21.54 -42.27 -12.45
C GLY A 52 -21.66 -41.17 -13.50
N THR A 53 -21.88 -39.93 -13.08
CA THR A 53 -22.13 -38.76 -13.96
C THR A 53 -21.05 -37.68 -13.84
N VAL A 54 -19.93 -38.00 -13.21
CA VAL A 54 -18.83 -37.05 -12.96
C VAL A 54 -17.74 -37.24 -14.02
N MET A 55 -17.38 -36.15 -14.69
CA MET A 55 -16.30 -36.06 -15.65
C MET A 55 -15.26 -35.06 -15.14
N LEU A 56 -13.99 -35.46 -15.11
CA LEU A 56 -12.89 -34.56 -14.78
C LEU A 56 -12.16 -34.16 -16.08
N ARG A 57 -12.16 -32.88 -16.42
CA ARG A 57 -11.45 -32.33 -17.58
C ARG A 57 -10.13 -31.74 -17.15
N HIS A 58 -9.04 -32.38 -17.54
CA HIS A 58 -7.67 -31.98 -17.20
C HIS A 58 -6.81 -31.97 -18.47
N ALA A 59 -6.04 -30.89 -18.68
CA ALA A 59 -5.27 -30.66 -19.90
C ALA A 59 -6.08 -30.83 -21.21
N GLY A 60 -7.35 -30.38 -21.20
CA GLY A 60 -8.27 -30.50 -22.34
C GLY A 60 -8.85 -31.90 -22.58
N LYS A 61 -8.46 -32.91 -21.79
CA LYS A 61 -8.98 -34.28 -21.89
C LYS A 61 -10.03 -34.55 -20.82
N GLY A 62 -11.20 -35.01 -21.23
CA GLY A 62 -12.24 -35.50 -20.31
C GLY A 62 -11.94 -36.93 -19.87
N VAL A 63 -11.82 -37.14 -18.57
CA VAL A 63 -11.60 -38.43 -17.93
C VAL A 63 -12.82 -38.73 -17.06
N PRO A 64 -13.58 -39.81 -17.34
CA PRO A 64 -14.68 -40.21 -16.48
C PRO A 64 -14.17 -40.52 -15.07
N ALA A 65 -14.83 -40.01 -14.03
CA ALA A 65 -14.42 -40.20 -12.63
C ALA A 65 -14.20 -41.68 -12.29
N ALA A 66 -15.06 -42.57 -12.81
CA ALA A 66 -14.98 -44.01 -12.61
C ALA A 66 -13.74 -44.69 -13.25
N SER A 67 -13.06 -44.02 -14.18
CA SER A 67 -11.82 -44.53 -14.79
C SER A 67 -10.56 -44.18 -13.98
N ILE A 68 -10.67 -43.21 -13.07
CA ILE A 68 -9.58 -42.84 -12.15
C ILE A 68 -9.57 -43.85 -11.02
N THR A 69 -8.58 -44.75 -11.04
CA THR A 69 -8.44 -45.86 -10.08
C THR A 69 -6.98 -45.99 -9.66
N ASP A 70 -6.68 -46.80 -8.64
CA ASP A 70 -5.28 -47.07 -8.25
C ASP A 70 -4.43 -47.65 -9.40
N ALA A 71 -5.07 -48.41 -10.31
CA ALA A 71 -4.46 -48.99 -11.50
C ALA A 71 -4.30 -48.00 -12.67
N CYS A 72 -5.15 -46.96 -12.72
CA CYS A 72 -5.11 -45.90 -13.73
C CYS A 72 -5.26 -44.52 -13.05
N PRO A 73 -4.23 -44.06 -12.31
CA PRO A 73 -4.31 -42.80 -11.59
C PRO A 73 -4.15 -41.60 -12.52
N LEU A 74 -4.71 -40.46 -12.12
CA LEU A 74 -4.52 -39.18 -12.81
C LEU A 74 -3.50 -38.33 -12.06
N VAL A 75 -2.42 -37.92 -12.74
CA VAL A 75 -1.44 -36.96 -12.20
C VAL A 75 -2.06 -35.58 -12.23
N PHE A 76 -2.04 -34.89 -11.09
CA PHE A 76 -2.50 -33.50 -10.94
C PHE A 76 -1.34 -32.63 -10.44
N PRO A 77 -0.52 -32.07 -11.36
CA PRO A 77 0.64 -31.25 -11.01
C PRO A 77 0.28 -29.99 -10.22
N MET A 78 1.27 -29.41 -9.55
CA MET A 78 1.11 -28.12 -8.88
C MET A 78 0.84 -27.01 -9.93
N ASP A 79 -0.01 -26.06 -9.58
CA ASP A 79 -0.49 -24.92 -10.37
C ASP A 79 -1.33 -25.26 -11.62
N GLU A 80 -1.72 -26.53 -11.79
CA GLU A 80 -2.67 -26.92 -12.83
C GLU A 80 -4.13 -26.87 -12.35
N SER A 81 -5.05 -26.68 -13.31
CA SER A 81 -6.48 -26.68 -13.07
C SER A 81 -7.18 -27.88 -13.72
N ALA A 82 -8.22 -28.39 -13.05
CA ALA A 82 -9.11 -29.41 -13.57
C ALA A 82 -10.57 -28.98 -13.40
N GLU A 83 -11.35 -29.04 -14.47
CA GLU A 83 -12.79 -28.75 -14.45
C GLU A 83 -13.54 -30.03 -14.09
N VAL A 84 -14.29 -30.01 -12.98
CA VAL A 84 -15.22 -31.07 -12.59
C VAL A 84 -16.57 -30.74 -13.22
N VAL A 85 -17.07 -31.61 -14.10
CA VAL A 85 -18.39 -31.51 -14.71
C VAL A 85 -19.26 -32.63 -14.17
N VAL A 86 -20.45 -32.28 -13.66
CA VAL A 86 -21.41 -33.21 -13.08
C VAL A 86 -22.70 -33.12 -13.86
N GLU A 87 -23.11 -34.22 -14.50
CA GLU A 87 -24.47 -34.32 -15.04
C GLU A 87 -25.43 -34.64 -13.88
N GLY A 88 -26.47 -33.83 -13.75
CA GLY A 88 -27.32 -33.80 -12.57
C GLY A 88 -28.29 -32.62 -12.55
N ARG A 89 -28.80 -32.30 -11.38
CA ARG A 89 -29.72 -31.16 -11.23
C ARG A 89 -28.93 -29.84 -11.19
N PRO A 90 -29.21 -28.86 -12.07
CA PRO A 90 -28.64 -27.52 -11.97
C PRO A 90 -29.04 -26.84 -10.65
N PHE A 91 -28.16 -26.02 -10.10
CA PHE A 91 -28.44 -25.25 -8.89
C PHE A 91 -29.44 -24.11 -9.16
N PRO A 92 -30.43 -23.85 -8.29
CA PRO A 92 -31.17 -22.60 -8.34
C PRO A 92 -30.24 -21.42 -8.01
N PRO A 93 -30.58 -20.18 -8.39
CA PRO A 93 -29.77 -19.02 -8.04
C PRO A 93 -29.59 -18.90 -6.52
N GLY A 94 -28.38 -18.59 -6.05
CA GLY A 94 -28.05 -18.49 -4.63
C GLY A 94 -26.80 -19.26 -4.23
N ARG A 95 -26.55 -19.32 -2.91
CA ARG A 95 -25.36 -19.93 -2.30
C ARG A 95 -25.57 -21.43 -2.07
N HIS A 96 -24.60 -22.25 -2.46
CA HIS A 96 -24.64 -23.71 -2.41
C HIS A 96 -23.39 -24.29 -1.77
N LYS A 97 -23.56 -25.48 -1.17
CA LYS A 97 -22.46 -26.30 -0.66
C LYS A 97 -22.31 -27.55 -1.54
N VAL A 98 -21.09 -27.81 -1.99
CA VAL A 98 -20.69 -29.03 -2.71
C VAL A 98 -19.56 -29.70 -1.93
N VAL A 99 -19.59 -31.03 -1.81
CA VAL A 99 -18.50 -31.80 -1.19
C VAL A 99 -17.97 -32.81 -2.19
N LEU A 100 -16.71 -32.68 -2.55
CA LEU A 100 -16.00 -33.60 -3.42
C LEU A 100 -15.12 -34.53 -2.58
N GLY A 101 -15.41 -35.82 -2.62
CA GLY A 101 -14.56 -36.86 -2.04
C GLY A 101 -13.58 -37.39 -3.08
N VAL A 102 -12.28 -37.29 -2.82
CA VAL A 102 -11.21 -37.85 -3.67
C VAL A 102 -10.28 -38.73 -2.87
N ARG A 103 -9.53 -39.59 -3.56
CA ARG A 103 -8.42 -40.36 -3.02
C ARG A 103 -7.15 -39.97 -3.73
N THR A 104 -6.10 -39.70 -2.95
CA THR A 104 -4.75 -39.39 -3.45
C THR A 104 -3.77 -40.47 -3.03
N LYS A 105 -2.74 -40.72 -3.83
CA LYS A 105 -1.66 -41.65 -3.42
C LYS A 105 -0.83 -41.11 -2.27
N GLU A 106 -0.71 -39.79 -2.18
CA GLU A 106 0.17 -39.10 -1.25
C GLU A 106 -0.42 -38.97 0.15
N VAL A 107 -1.73 -38.70 0.25
CA VAL A 107 -2.38 -38.35 1.53
C VAL A 107 -3.58 -39.23 1.86
N GLY A 108 -4.02 -40.07 0.92
CA GLY A 108 -5.20 -40.92 1.08
C GLY A 108 -6.51 -40.17 0.78
N PRO A 109 -7.62 -40.51 1.45
CA PRO A 109 -8.93 -39.91 1.18
C PRO A 109 -9.00 -38.46 1.69
N LEU A 110 -9.53 -37.56 0.86
CA LEU A 110 -9.73 -36.15 1.14
C LEU A 110 -11.16 -35.74 0.81
N ASN A 111 -11.74 -34.88 1.65
CA ASN A 111 -13.04 -34.24 1.39
C ASN A 111 -12.82 -32.75 1.18
N ILE A 112 -13.06 -32.28 -0.04
CA ILE A 112 -12.96 -30.87 -0.42
C ILE A 112 -14.35 -30.26 -0.33
N GLU A 113 -14.56 -29.39 0.65
CA GLU A 113 -15.81 -28.63 0.78
C GLU A 113 -15.75 -27.34 -0.01
N ILE A 114 -16.76 -27.10 -0.84
CA ILE A 114 -16.89 -25.94 -1.72
C ILE A 114 -18.15 -25.19 -1.33
N VAL A 115 -18.04 -23.87 -1.17
CA VAL A 115 -19.19 -22.99 -0.91
C VAL A 115 -19.12 -21.82 -1.88
N ASP A 116 -20.07 -21.73 -2.80
CA ASP A 116 -20.10 -20.67 -3.82
C ASP A 116 -21.54 -20.33 -4.23
N SER A 117 -21.73 -19.25 -5.00
CA SER A 117 -23.03 -18.77 -5.45
C SER A 117 -23.22 -18.86 -6.96
N VAL A 118 -24.36 -19.39 -7.38
CA VAL A 118 -24.78 -19.40 -8.80
C VAL A 118 -25.69 -18.20 -9.06
N GLY A 119 -25.34 -17.37 -10.05
CA GLY A 119 -26.12 -16.18 -10.43
C GLY A 119 -27.47 -16.50 -11.08
N SER A 120 -28.40 -15.53 -11.10
CA SER A 120 -29.75 -15.67 -11.69
C SER A 120 -29.79 -15.65 -13.23
N GLY A 121 -28.64 -15.62 -13.90
CA GLY A 121 -28.55 -15.67 -15.36
C GLY A 121 -28.63 -17.10 -15.86
N GLY A 122 -29.69 -17.43 -16.61
CA GLY A 122 -29.85 -18.73 -17.27
C GLY A 122 -28.64 -19.11 -18.14
N ALA A 123 -28.41 -20.42 -18.29
CA ALA A 123 -27.30 -21.00 -19.04
C ALA A 123 -27.17 -20.36 -20.44
N LYS A 124 -26.14 -19.54 -20.62
CA LYS A 124 -25.66 -19.14 -21.94
C LYS A 124 -24.41 -19.96 -22.22
N ASP A 125 -24.60 -21.08 -22.92
CA ASP A 125 -23.49 -21.85 -23.48
C ASP A 125 -22.79 -21.01 -24.56
N GLY A 126 -21.51 -20.72 -24.32
CA GLY A 126 -20.58 -20.33 -25.37
C GLY A 126 -20.08 -21.60 -26.05
N GLY A 127 -20.59 -21.89 -27.24
CA GLY A 127 -20.23 -23.07 -28.02
C GLY A 127 -18.81 -23.02 -28.58
N LEU A 128 -18.10 -24.15 -28.43
CA LEU A 128 -17.07 -24.61 -29.37
C LEU A 128 -17.73 -25.75 -30.17
N GLU A 129 -17.74 -25.62 -31.49
CA GLU A 129 -18.31 -26.57 -32.45
C GLU A 129 -17.48 -27.86 -32.51
N ASP A 130 -18.16 -29.02 -32.53
CA ASP A 130 -17.72 -30.21 -33.25
C ASP A 130 -18.93 -31.08 -33.63
N GLY A 131 -18.91 -31.61 -34.85
CA GLY A 131 -20.07 -32.11 -35.59
C GLY A 131 -20.49 -33.57 -35.39
N ALA A 132 -21.81 -33.76 -35.54
CA ALA A 132 -22.55 -34.86 -36.18
C ALA A 132 -22.42 -36.34 -35.72
N ALA A 133 -23.54 -36.86 -35.18
CA ALA A 133 -24.41 -37.91 -35.74
C ALA A 133 -24.75 -39.08 -34.80
N GLY A 134 -26.05 -39.42 -34.66
CA GLY A 134 -26.49 -40.77 -34.27
C GLY A 134 -27.72 -40.93 -33.36
N GLN A 135 -28.92 -40.81 -33.96
CA GLN A 135 -30.19 -41.54 -33.75
C GLN A 135 -30.72 -41.97 -32.35
N SER A 136 -32.03 -41.70 -32.19
CA SER A 136 -32.97 -42.08 -31.11
C SER A 136 -33.50 -43.53 -31.27
N PRO A 137 -34.16 -44.16 -30.26
CA PRO A 137 -35.62 -43.94 -30.07
C PRO A 137 -36.17 -44.03 -28.62
N ALA A 138 -37.42 -43.55 -28.47
CA ALA A 138 -38.28 -43.53 -27.27
C ALA A 138 -39.24 -44.77 -27.24
N PRO A 139 -40.39 -44.83 -26.48
CA PRO A 139 -40.86 -44.16 -25.24
C PRO A 139 -41.55 -45.16 -24.24
N VAL A 140 -42.17 -44.64 -23.15
CA VAL A 140 -43.37 -45.12 -22.37
C VAL A 140 -43.18 -44.71 -20.90
N GLY A 141 -44.09 -44.09 -20.12
CA GLY A 141 -45.46 -43.62 -20.30
C GLY A 141 -46.18 -43.53 -18.93
N GLN A 142 -46.80 -42.36 -18.63
CA GLN A 142 -47.97 -42.13 -17.74
C GLN A 142 -47.82 -42.40 -16.21
N ARG A 143 -48.49 -41.73 -15.25
CA ARG A 143 -49.57 -40.73 -15.15
C ARG A 143 -49.63 -40.22 -13.69
N GLY A 144 -50.13 -39.01 -13.44
CA GLY A 144 -50.65 -38.59 -12.13
C GLY A 144 -50.69 -37.06 -11.93
N ASP A 145 -51.85 -36.44 -12.13
CA ASP A 145 -52.12 -35.00 -12.00
C ASP A 145 -52.21 -34.49 -10.53
N PRO A 146 -52.12 -33.16 -10.29
CA PRO A 146 -51.78 -32.57 -9.01
C PRO A 146 -52.97 -31.94 -8.25
N LEU A 147 -52.77 -31.65 -6.95
CA LEU A 147 -53.60 -30.76 -6.12
C LEU A 147 -52.88 -29.39 -5.92
N PRO A 148 -53.62 -28.29 -5.74
CA PRO A 148 -53.16 -26.95 -6.09
C PRO A 148 -52.30 -26.29 -5.01
N SER A 149 -51.34 -25.49 -5.44
CA SER A 149 -50.57 -24.55 -4.61
C SER A 149 -50.84 -23.12 -5.08
N PRO A 150 -50.79 -22.13 -4.17
CA PRO A 150 -51.31 -20.78 -4.41
C PRO A 150 -50.54 -20.08 -5.51
N GLY A 151 -51.26 -19.49 -6.47
CA GLY A 151 -50.66 -18.81 -7.62
C GLY A 151 -49.85 -17.58 -7.21
N PRO A 152 -48.74 -17.27 -7.91
CA PRO A 152 -48.11 -15.97 -7.82
C PRO A 152 -49.01 -14.92 -8.50
N ALA A 153 -48.95 -13.68 -8.00
CA ALA A 153 -49.64 -12.53 -8.57
C ALA A 153 -49.38 -12.44 -10.09
N SER A 154 -50.44 -12.16 -10.85
CA SER A 154 -50.37 -11.99 -12.29
C SER A 154 -49.54 -10.76 -12.65
N SER A 155 -48.94 -10.78 -13.83
CA SER A 155 -48.18 -9.69 -14.45
C SER A 155 -48.96 -8.39 -14.67
N GLU A 156 -50.21 -8.30 -14.23
CA GLU A 156 -51.04 -7.09 -14.28
C GLU A 156 -50.77 -6.12 -13.11
N ASP A 157 -50.19 -6.58 -12.00
CA ASP A 157 -49.94 -5.73 -10.82
C ASP A 157 -48.68 -4.83 -10.95
N VAL A 158 -47.83 -5.04 -11.95
CA VAL A 158 -46.65 -4.20 -12.21
C VAL A 158 -46.99 -2.95 -13.05
N VAL A 159 -48.16 -2.92 -13.68
CA VAL A 159 -48.60 -1.81 -14.54
C VAL A 159 -49.30 -0.68 -13.73
N ALA A 160 -49.65 -0.92 -12.46
CA ALA A 160 -50.46 -0.01 -11.65
C ALA A 160 -49.70 1.06 -10.84
N SER A 161 -48.41 1.32 -11.11
CA SER A 161 -47.70 2.44 -10.43
C SER A 161 -47.78 3.78 -11.18
N GLY A 162 -48.32 3.80 -12.40
CA GLY A 162 -48.87 5.01 -13.04
C GLY A 162 -47.94 6.23 -13.14
N ARG A 163 -46.62 6.10 -12.97
CA ARG A 163 -45.69 7.17 -13.32
C ARG A 163 -45.38 7.04 -14.80
N PRO A 164 -45.71 8.04 -15.63
CA PRO A 164 -45.33 8.03 -17.04
C PRO A 164 -43.84 7.73 -17.15
N LEU A 165 -43.43 6.87 -18.10
CA LEU A 165 -42.02 6.56 -18.40
C LEU A 165 -41.16 7.84 -18.51
N GLN A 166 -41.79 8.93 -18.94
CA GLN A 166 -41.27 10.29 -18.97
C GLN A 166 -40.79 10.80 -17.60
N GLU A 167 -41.59 10.68 -16.52
CA GLU A 167 -41.18 11.11 -15.17
C GLU A 167 -40.02 10.27 -14.64
N LEU A 168 -39.96 8.99 -15.01
CA LEU A 168 -38.86 8.11 -14.62
C LEU A 168 -37.56 8.49 -15.34
N ILE A 169 -37.63 8.73 -16.66
CA ILE A 169 -36.47 9.14 -17.47
C ILE A 169 -35.98 10.51 -17.05
N THR A 170 -36.87 11.50 -16.89
CA THR A 170 -36.53 12.84 -16.39
C THR A 170 -35.91 12.75 -14.99
N GLY A 171 -36.51 11.97 -14.09
CA GLY A 171 -35.95 11.76 -12.74
C GLY A 171 -34.60 11.04 -12.72
N ILE A 172 -34.34 10.13 -13.67
CA ILE A 172 -33.02 9.47 -13.83
C ILE A 172 -32.00 10.46 -14.39
N VAL A 173 -32.34 11.21 -15.43
CA VAL A 173 -31.45 12.20 -16.06
C VAL A 173 -31.12 13.31 -15.07
N GLU A 174 -32.09 13.81 -14.31
CA GLU A 174 -31.87 14.79 -13.25
C GLU A 174 -30.99 14.24 -12.12
N LYS A 175 -31.22 12.99 -11.68
CA LYS A 175 -30.39 12.37 -10.64
C LYS A 175 -28.97 12.11 -11.12
N VAL A 176 -28.78 11.64 -12.35
CA VAL A 176 -27.46 11.39 -12.95
C VAL A 176 -26.72 12.71 -13.19
N ALA A 177 -27.39 13.75 -13.70
CA ALA A 177 -26.81 15.08 -13.89
C ALA A 177 -26.44 15.74 -12.56
N ARG A 178 -27.27 15.58 -11.52
CA ARG A 178 -27.01 16.09 -10.17
C ARG A 178 -25.91 15.28 -9.45
N TYR A 179 -25.86 13.96 -9.67
CA TYR A 179 -24.91 13.04 -9.03
C TYR A 179 -23.51 13.09 -9.66
N LEU A 180 -23.41 13.20 -10.99
CA LEU A 180 -22.12 13.22 -11.70
C LEU A 180 -21.56 14.63 -11.92
N TYR A 181 -22.42 15.66 -12.06
CA TYR A 181 -21.99 16.98 -12.52
C TYR A 181 -22.53 18.16 -11.70
N GLY A 182 -23.31 17.92 -10.63
CA GLY A 182 -23.83 18.97 -9.74
C GLY A 182 -24.73 20.03 -10.40
N CYS A 183 -25.26 19.77 -11.60
CA CYS A 183 -26.00 20.76 -12.40
C CYS A 183 -27.54 20.63 -12.28
N GLN A 184 -28.26 21.73 -12.53
CA GLN A 184 -29.70 21.72 -12.83
C GLN A 184 -29.93 21.46 -14.32
N VAL A 185 -30.87 20.58 -14.65
CA VAL A 185 -31.29 20.29 -16.02
C VAL A 185 -32.29 21.35 -16.47
N VAL A 186 -32.11 21.96 -17.64
CA VAL A 186 -33.16 22.76 -18.30
C VAL A 186 -33.69 21.92 -19.46
N THR A 187 -34.93 21.48 -19.37
CA THR A 187 -35.60 20.79 -20.49
C THR A 187 -36.82 21.59 -20.95
N GLY A 188 -37.02 21.61 -22.28
CA GLY A 188 -38.35 21.61 -22.88
C GLY A 188 -38.82 20.16 -23.03
N ASP A 189 -40.13 19.93 -23.13
CA ASP A 189 -40.74 18.60 -23.14
C ASP A 189 -40.13 17.66 -24.19
N VAL A 190 -39.45 16.61 -23.75
CA VAL A 190 -38.98 15.52 -24.61
C VAL A 190 -39.77 14.25 -24.29
N THR A 191 -40.63 13.84 -25.21
CA THR A 191 -41.39 12.59 -25.13
C THR A 191 -40.65 11.51 -25.92
N VAL A 192 -40.28 10.40 -25.26
CA VAL A 192 -39.65 9.25 -25.91
C VAL A 192 -40.38 7.98 -25.50
N GLU A 193 -41.09 7.36 -26.44
CA GLU A 193 -41.62 6.00 -26.31
C GLU A 193 -40.66 5.02 -26.98
N LEU A 194 -40.21 3.99 -26.25
CA LEU A 194 -39.31 2.97 -26.77
C LEU A 194 -39.89 1.55 -26.64
N PRO A 195 -39.96 0.78 -27.73
CA PRO A 195 -40.14 -0.67 -27.70
C PRO A 195 -38.98 -1.40 -27.01
N LEU A 196 -39.23 -2.61 -26.52
CA LEU A 196 -38.21 -3.45 -25.88
C LEU A 196 -37.09 -3.79 -26.88
N GLY A 197 -35.85 -3.47 -26.53
CA GLY A 197 -34.67 -3.73 -27.37
C GLY A 197 -34.24 -2.56 -28.27
N GLU A 198 -35.09 -1.54 -28.45
CA GLU A 198 -34.78 -0.36 -29.26
C GLU A 198 -34.04 0.72 -28.48
N THR A 199 -33.28 1.54 -29.21
CA THR A 199 -32.44 2.61 -28.66
C THR A 199 -32.93 3.97 -29.18
N ALA A 200 -33.22 4.92 -28.29
CA ALA A 200 -33.44 6.32 -28.67
C ALA A 200 -32.25 7.16 -28.27
N SER A 201 -31.95 8.20 -29.05
CA SER A 201 -30.99 9.23 -28.67
C SER A 201 -31.73 10.49 -28.25
N VAL A 202 -31.37 11.06 -27.11
CA VAL A 202 -31.89 12.35 -26.66
C VAL A 202 -30.73 13.32 -26.48
N GLU A 203 -30.86 14.51 -27.07
CA GLU A 203 -29.86 15.57 -26.96
C GLU A 203 -30.21 16.51 -25.81
N TYR A 204 -29.22 16.82 -24.98
CA TYR A 204 -29.35 17.75 -23.86
C TYR A 204 -28.23 18.79 -23.89
N ALA A 205 -28.53 19.98 -23.38
CA ALA A 205 -27.56 21.04 -23.15
C ALA A 205 -27.47 21.33 -21.64
N PHE A 206 -26.26 21.38 -21.08
CA PHE A 206 -26.05 21.71 -19.67
C PHE A 206 -25.65 23.17 -19.50
N LEU A 207 -26.21 23.82 -18.48
CA LEU A 207 -25.88 25.19 -18.11
C LEU A 207 -24.82 25.20 -17.01
N ARG A 208 -23.53 25.08 -17.38
CA ARG A 208 -22.45 25.96 -16.84
C ARG A 208 -21.01 25.56 -17.17
N HIS A 209 -20.71 24.42 -17.76
CA HIS A 209 -19.36 24.13 -18.22
C HIS A 209 -19.44 23.43 -19.59
N ASP A 210 -19.03 24.17 -20.62
CA ASP A 210 -19.05 23.81 -22.04
C ASP A 210 -20.47 23.62 -22.65
N PRO A 211 -20.99 24.57 -23.46
CA PRO A 211 -22.35 24.51 -24.02
C PRO A 211 -22.51 23.47 -25.16
N GLY A 212 -21.71 22.41 -25.15
CA GLY A 212 -21.76 21.34 -26.15
C GLY A 212 -23.00 20.45 -25.97
N PRO A 213 -23.68 20.04 -27.06
CA PRO A 213 -24.75 19.07 -26.98
C PRO A 213 -24.19 17.70 -26.55
N TYR A 214 -24.82 17.09 -25.54
CA TYR A 214 -24.55 15.71 -25.17
C TYR A 214 -25.70 14.83 -25.67
N ARG A 215 -25.37 13.69 -26.25
CA ARG A 215 -26.34 12.72 -26.77
C ARG A 215 -26.40 11.52 -25.83
N LEU A 216 -27.56 11.32 -25.19
CA LEU A 216 -27.84 10.16 -24.36
C LEU A 216 -28.58 9.10 -25.17
N PHE A 217 -28.03 7.90 -25.25
CA PHE A 217 -28.65 6.71 -25.81
C PHE A 217 -29.37 5.93 -24.72
N LEU A 218 -30.68 5.82 -24.85
CA LEU A 218 -31.56 5.09 -23.95
C LEU A 218 -31.97 3.78 -24.62
N ARG A 219 -31.74 2.64 -23.99
CA ARG A 219 -32.20 1.33 -24.49
C ARG A 219 -33.11 0.67 -23.47
N ARG A 220 -34.33 0.33 -23.89
CA ARG A 220 -35.26 -0.41 -23.03
C ARG A 220 -34.91 -1.90 -23.01
N THR A 221 -34.75 -2.46 -21.83
CA THR A 221 -34.46 -3.90 -21.59
C THR A 221 -35.57 -4.53 -20.75
N ALA A 222 -35.56 -5.85 -20.64
CA ALA A 222 -36.58 -6.57 -19.87
C ALA A 222 -36.57 -6.18 -18.37
N ASP A 223 -35.42 -5.71 -17.89
CA ASP A 223 -35.18 -5.41 -16.47
C ASP A 223 -35.10 -3.90 -16.17
N GLY A 224 -35.33 -3.02 -17.15
CA GLY A 224 -35.22 -1.55 -16.99
C GLY A 224 -34.66 -0.81 -18.20
N VAL A 225 -34.23 0.44 -18.02
CA VAL A 225 -33.62 1.27 -19.09
C VAL A 225 -32.11 1.36 -18.88
N CYS A 226 -31.35 1.07 -19.94
CA CYS A 226 -29.90 1.26 -19.99
C CYS A 226 -29.58 2.62 -20.64
N VAL A 227 -28.58 3.31 -20.11
CA VAL A 227 -28.19 4.66 -20.56
C VAL A 227 -26.71 4.68 -20.95
N ARG A 228 -26.40 5.29 -22.10
CA ARG A 228 -25.04 5.57 -22.60
C ARG A 228 -24.97 7.05 -22.98
N GLY A 229 -23.91 7.77 -22.62
CA GLY A 229 -23.73 9.18 -23.00
C GLY A 229 -22.57 9.37 -23.97
N GLU A 230 -22.73 10.26 -24.96
CA GLU A 230 -21.70 10.68 -25.90
C GLU A 230 -21.66 12.21 -26.01
N ALA A 231 -20.47 12.79 -26.12
CA ALA A 231 -20.33 14.20 -26.49
C ALA A 231 -20.55 14.34 -28.00
N ALA A 232 -21.46 15.21 -28.45
CA ALA A 232 -21.70 15.40 -29.87
C ALA A 232 -20.61 16.30 -30.48
N GLY A 233 -19.58 15.67 -31.05
CA GLY A 233 -18.48 16.35 -31.72
C GLY A 233 -17.34 15.40 -32.04
N GLY A 234 -17.48 14.60 -33.09
CA GLY A 234 -16.39 13.76 -33.61
C GLY A 234 -15.27 14.61 -34.21
N VAL A 235 -14.30 15.04 -33.40
CA VAL A 235 -13.06 15.64 -33.91
C VAL A 235 -12.01 14.54 -34.06
N ARG A 236 -11.83 14.06 -35.31
CA ARG A 236 -10.57 13.43 -35.74
C ARG A 236 -9.59 14.56 -36.06
N ALA A 237 -8.50 14.66 -35.30
CA ALA A 237 -7.40 15.57 -35.63
C ALA A 237 -6.27 14.79 -36.34
N GLU A 238 -6.14 14.99 -37.65
CA GLU A 238 -4.91 14.72 -38.38
C GLU A 238 -3.96 15.93 -38.28
N GLY A 239 -2.72 15.68 -37.84
CA GLY A 239 -1.53 16.46 -38.21
C GLY A 239 -1.32 17.86 -37.61
N GLY A 240 -0.34 18.00 -36.69
CA GLY A 240 0.27 19.29 -36.37
C GLY A 240 1.25 19.26 -35.20
N ARG A 241 2.54 19.52 -35.46
CA ARG A 241 3.61 19.61 -34.44
C ARG A 241 3.39 20.82 -33.53
N GLY A 242 3.24 20.58 -32.23
CA GLY A 242 3.24 21.61 -31.19
C GLY A 242 2.57 21.08 -29.92
N GLY A 243 3.35 20.78 -28.89
CA GLY A 243 2.93 20.01 -27.71
C GLY A 243 1.79 20.64 -26.91
N ALA A 244 0.60 20.08 -27.08
CA ALA A 244 -0.46 20.02 -26.09
C ALA A 244 -1.15 18.65 -26.25
N GLU A 245 -0.80 17.69 -25.40
CA GLU A 245 -1.44 16.37 -25.39
C GLU A 245 -2.83 16.49 -24.73
N TRP A 246 -3.88 16.29 -25.54
CA TRP A 246 -5.25 16.10 -25.10
C TRP A 246 -5.54 14.59 -25.03
N PHE A 247 -6.07 14.11 -23.89
CA PHE A 247 -6.37 12.69 -23.65
C PHE A 247 -7.74 12.27 -24.23
N GLY A 248 -7.84 11.00 -24.65
CA GLY A 248 -9.00 10.38 -25.31
C GLY A 248 -10.20 10.04 -24.40
N PRO A 249 -11.31 9.54 -24.99
CA PRO A 249 -12.57 9.28 -24.30
C PRO A 249 -12.48 8.07 -23.34
N LEU A 250 -13.36 8.08 -22.33
CA LEU A 250 -13.72 6.92 -21.47
C LEU A 250 -13.90 5.65 -22.33
N ASN A 251 -13.52 4.49 -21.80
CA ASN A 251 -13.66 3.20 -22.48
C ASN A 251 -15.03 3.06 -23.15
N ASP A 252 -15.03 2.94 -24.48
CA ASP A 252 -16.22 2.64 -25.27
C ASP A 252 -16.91 1.37 -24.74
N GLY A 253 -18.17 1.47 -24.32
CA GLY A 253 -19.08 0.31 -24.29
C GLY A 253 -19.80 -0.05 -22.99
N GLU A 254 -19.60 0.65 -21.87
CA GLU A 254 -20.29 0.27 -20.62
C GLU A 254 -21.65 0.97 -20.44
N PHE A 255 -22.68 0.17 -20.13
CA PHE A 255 -24.04 0.64 -19.83
C PHE A 255 -24.28 0.65 -18.32
N PHE A 256 -24.84 1.75 -17.80
CA PHE A 256 -25.35 1.78 -16.43
C PHE A 256 -26.67 1.04 -16.33
N ARG A 257 -26.87 0.27 -15.24
CA ARG A 257 -28.12 -0.46 -14.98
C ARG A 257 -28.91 0.23 -13.87
N VAL A 258 -30.14 0.64 -14.18
CA VAL A 258 -31.06 1.28 -13.23
C VAL A 258 -32.18 0.31 -12.86
N CYS A 259 -32.34 0.05 -11.56
CA CYS A 259 -33.36 -0.86 -11.05
C CYS A 259 -34.75 -0.17 -11.06
N PRO A 260 -35.79 -0.73 -11.73
CA PRO A 260 -37.10 -0.08 -11.91
C PRO A 260 -37.85 0.20 -10.61
N SER A 261 -37.70 -0.66 -9.60
CA SER A 261 -38.44 -0.56 -8.34
C SER A 261 -37.81 0.38 -7.31
N SER A 262 -36.53 0.75 -7.47
CA SER A 262 -35.77 1.53 -6.46
C SER A 262 -35.13 2.81 -7.00
N GLY A 263 -35.02 2.97 -8.31
CA GLY A 263 -34.34 4.11 -8.92
C GLY A 263 -32.85 4.23 -8.57
N ARG A 264 -32.23 3.17 -8.03
CA ARG A 264 -30.79 3.13 -7.71
C ARG A 264 -29.98 2.77 -8.95
N VAL A 265 -28.93 3.55 -9.21
CA VAL A 265 -27.91 3.29 -10.24
C VAL A 265 -26.79 2.47 -9.60
N ARG A 266 -26.43 1.33 -10.19
CA ARG A 266 -25.21 0.57 -9.79
C ARG A 266 -24.13 0.76 -10.84
N SER A 267 -22.97 1.27 -10.41
CA SER A 267 -21.73 1.25 -11.20
C SER A 267 -21.10 -0.16 -11.17
N PRO A 268 -20.45 -0.64 -12.25
CA PRO A 268 -19.61 -1.84 -12.22
C PRO A 268 -18.34 -1.66 -11.35
N SER A 269 -17.87 -0.43 -11.15
CA SER A 269 -16.71 -0.09 -10.32
C SER A 269 -17.04 1.06 -9.37
N GLY A 270 -16.99 0.81 -8.05
CA GLY A 270 -17.40 1.74 -7.00
C GLY A 270 -16.45 2.91 -6.77
N GLY A 271 -16.32 3.84 -7.71
CA GLY A 271 -15.60 5.11 -7.52
C GLY A 271 -16.56 6.26 -7.21
N ALA A 272 -16.38 6.95 -6.08
CA ALA A 272 -17.00 8.24 -5.77
C ALA A 272 -15.92 9.34 -5.78
N GLY A 273 -16.19 10.46 -6.45
CA GLY A 273 -15.29 11.60 -6.79
C GLY A 273 -14.89 12.53 -5.62
N GLY A 274 -13.87 13.40 -5.84
CA GLY A 274 -13.30 14.35 -4.87
C GLY A 274 -12.42 15.46 -5.50
N VAL A 275 -12.30 16.65 -4.90
CA VAL A 275 -11.89 17.91 -5.58
C VAL A 275 -10.50 18.48 -5.18
N THR A 276 -9.74 19.05 -6.13
CA THR A 276 -8.49 19.86 -5.99
C THR A 276 -8.65 21.23 -6.66
N PHE A 277 -7.75 22.23 -6.45
CA PHE A 277 -7.88 23.60 -6.99
C PHE A 277 -6.66 24.07 -7.82
N ARG A 278 -6.89 24.89 -8.86
CA ARG A 278 -5.88 25.58 -9.69
C ARG A 278 -6.15 27.09 -9.68
N LEU A 279 -5.10 27.92 -9.60
CA LEU A 279 -5.20 29.37 -9.71
C LEU A 279 -4.73 29.85 -11.10
N ARG A 280 -5.57 30.55 -11.86
CA ARG A 280 -5.25 31.15 -13.17
C ARG A 280 -5.21 32.67 -13.07
N ALA A 281 -4.13 33.30 -13.49
CA ALA A 281 -4.08 34.76 -13.67
C ALA A 281 -4.75 35.12 -15.00
N HIS A 282 -5.58 36.18 -15.00
CA HIS A 282 -6.20 36.68 -16.21
C HIS A 282 -5.35 37.78 -16.84
N ASP A 283 -4.83 37.49 -18.02
CA ASP A 283 -4.05 38.41 -18.81
C ASP A 283 -5.00 39.35 -19.58
N GLY A 284 -5.59 40.31 -18.86
CA GLY A 284 -6.03 41.59 -19.43
C GLY A 284 -7.09 41.59 -20.53
N SER A 285 -8.05 40.66 -20.54
CA SER A 285 -9.23 40.78 -21.41
C SER A 285 -10.02 42.07 -21.12
N PRO A 286 -10.52 42.80 -22.13
CA PRO A 286 -11.24 44.06 -21.92
C PRO A 286 -12.49 43.85 -21.07
N GLY A 287 -12.47 44.36 -19.83
CA GLY A 287 -13.59 44.26 -18.88
C GLY A 287 -13.27 43.46 -17.60
N THR A 288 -12.16 42.72 -17.53
CA THR A 288 -11.69 42.11 -16.27
C THR A 288 -10.65 42.99 -15.58
N ARG A 289 -10.70 43.04 -14.24
CA ARG A 289 -9.76 43.84 -13.44
C ARG A 289 -8.33 43.29 -13.63
N PRO A 290 -7.32 44.13 -13.92
CA PRO A 290 -5.94 43.68 -13.90
C PRO A 290 -5.60 43.15 -12.50
N HIS A 291 -4.92 42.00 -12.43
CA HIS A 291 -4.63 41.23 -11.21
C HIS A 291 -5.77 40.36 -10.65
N SER A 292 -6.79 40.02 -11.44
CA SER A 292 -7.76 39.00 -11.03
C SER A 292 -7.23 37.59 -11.28
N PHE A 293 -7.47 36.71 -10.30
CA PHE A 293 -7.19 35.29 -10.38
C PHE A 293 -8.52 34.52 -10.40
N THR A 294 -8.56 33.37 -11.07
CA THR A 294 -9.67 32.42 -10.94
C THR A 294 -9.16 31.13 -10.32
N LEU A 295 -9.82 30.72 -9.24
CA LEU A 295 -9.62 29.44 -8.58
C LEU A 295 -10.57 28.43 -9.23
N GLU A 296 -10.03 27.54 -10.06
CA GLU A 296 -10.76 26.48 -10.74
C GLU A 296 -10.66 25.19 -9.91
N ALA A 297 -11.80 24.64 -9.50
CA ALA A 297 -11.89 23.32 -8.87
C ALA A 297 -11.84 22.22 -9.95
N TYR A 298 -10.92 21.27 -9.81
CA TYR A 298 -10.78 20.09 -10.66
C TYR A 298 -10.93 18.81 -9.82
N ASP A 299 -11.86 17.94 -10.19
CA ASP A 299 -11.95 16.57 -9.67
C ASP A 299 -10.92 15.67 -10.38
N ARG A 300 -9.78 15.49 -9.71
CA ARG A 300 -8.93 14.30 -9.83
C ARG A 300 -8.48 13.88 -8.44
N GLY A 301 -9.33 14.12 -7.43
CA GLY A 301 -8.89 14.44 -6.08
C GLY A 301 -8.21 13.31 -5.38
N GLY A 302 -6.97 12.99 -5.69
CA GLY A 302 -6.25 11.97 -5.00
C GLY A 302 -4.76 12.15 -5.04
N ILE A 303 -4.09 11.31 -4.26
CA ILE A 303 -2.63 11.25 -4.21
C ILE A 303 -2.09 11.07 -5.63
N TRP A 304 -1.51 12.14 -6.16
CA TRP A 304 -0.83 12.12 -7.45
C TRP A 304 0.55 11.50 -7.26
N ASP A 305 0.72 10.26 -7.70
CA ASP A 305 2.03 9.64 -7.87
C ASP A 305 2.21 9.36 -9.37
N ASP A 306 3.03 10.16 -10.05
CA ASP A 306 3.42 9.89 -11.45
C ASP A 306 4.29 8.63 -11.56
N LEU A 307 4.80 8.16 -10.43
CA LEU A 307 5.77 7.08 -10.35
C LEU A 307 5.02 5.78 -10.02
N PRO A 308 5.28 4.69 -10.76
CA PRO A 308 4.73 3.39 -10.42
C PRO A 308 5.08 3.03 -8.97
N ASN A 309 4.15 2.39 -8.27
CA ASN A 309 4.42 1.83 -6.96
C ASN A 309 5.32 0.57 -7.08
N MET A 310 5.70 0.01 -5.92
CA MET A 310 6.41 -1.29 -5.74
C MET A 310 5.92 -2.42 -6.66
N GLU A 311 4.63 -2.43 -6.98
CA GLU A 311 3.98 -3.52 -7.69
C GLU A 311 3.94 -3.27 -9.20
N ALA A 312 4.63 -2.21 -9.67
CA ALA A 312 4.55 -1.66 -11.03
C ALA A 312 3.13 -1.24 -11.43
N PHE A 313 2.22 -1.08 -10.47
CA PHE A 313 0.90 -0.51 -10.68
C PHE A 313 0.99 1.00 -10.63
N ARG A 314 0.39 1.65 -11.63
CA ARG A 314 -0.03 3.04 -11.48
C ARG A 314 -1.39 3.00 -10.82
N TYR A 315 -1.46 3.45 -9.58
CA TYR A 315 -2.78 3.77 -9.03
C TYR A 315 -3.21 5.11 -9.60
N GLU A 316 -4.44 5.18 -10.07
CA GLU A 316 -5.05 6.49 -10.31
C GLU A 316 -5.04 7.29 -9.00
N PRO A 317 -4.98 8.63 -9.06
CA PRO A 317 -5.03 9.47 -7.88
C PRO A 317 -6.12 9.01 -6.91
N GLN A 318 -5.70 8.55 -5.72
CA GLN A 318 -6.63 7.97 -4.75
C GLN A 318 -7.60 9.02 -4.20
N VAL A 319 -8.87 8.92 -4.59
CA VAL A 319 -9.89 9.96 -4.42
C VAL A 319 -10.12 10.41 -2.96
N ALA A 320 -10.39 11.71 -2.74
CA ALA A 320 -10.90 12.35 -1.54
C ALA A 320 -12.34 11.87 -1.34
N ALA A 321 -12.39 10.70 -0.72
CA ALA A 321 -13.52 9.85 -0.37
C ALA A 321 -12.98 8.56 0.26
N SER A 322 -11.66 8.30 0.20
CA SER A 322 -11.02 7.42 1.16
C SER A 322 -11.11 8.05 2.55
N TYR A 323 -12.08 7.57 3.32
CA TYR A 323 -12.56 8.10 4.60
C TYR A 323 -11.49 8.39 5.67
N TYR A 324 -10.26 7.90 5.50
CA TYR A 324 -9.13 8.22 6.38
C TYR A 324 -8.48 9.57 6.03
N ALA A 325 -8.42 9.91 4.74
CA ALA A 325 -7.85 11.16 4.19
C ALA A 325 -8.54 12.38 4.77
N ASP A 326 -9.86 12.29 4.89
CA ASP A 326 -10.68 13.44 5.14
C ASP A 326 -10.49 13.99 6.55
N ALA A 327 -10.22 13.13 7.54
CA ALA A 327 -9.94 13.59 8.90
C ALA A 327 -8.59 14.32 8.99
N TYR A 328 -7.53 13.77 8.38
CA TYR A 328 -6.22 14.43 8.34
C TYR A 328 -6.25 15.70 7.49
N ALA A 329 -6.95 15.69 6.37
CA ALA A 329 -7.15 16.86 5.51
C ALA A 329 -7.93 17.94 6.26
N ALA A 330 -9.00 17.58 6.96
CA ALA A 330 -9.78 18.50 7.79
C ALA A 330 -8.88 19.20 8.82
N TYR A 331 -8.01 18.45 9.50
CA TYR A 331 -7.03 19.00 10.43
C TYR A 331 -6.11 20.01 9.74
N VAL A 332 -5.50 19.64 8.61
CA VAL A 332 -4.57 20.50 7.87
C VAL A 332 -5.26 21.77 7.39
N PHE A 333 -6.46 21.68 6.83
CA PHE A 333 -7.24 22.85 6.40
C PHE A 333 -7.60 23.76 7.59
N ALA A 334 -8.01 23.19 8.71
CA ALA A 334 -8.30 23.95 9.93
C ALA A 334 -7.06 24.70 10.45
N TRP A 335 -5.90 24.05 10.39
CA TRP A 335 -4.62 24.67 10.73
C TRP A 335 -4.24 25.81 9.76
N MET A 336 -4.42 25.61 8.45
CA MET A 336 -4.16 26.65 7.45
C MET A 336 -5.07 27.86 7.63
N HIS A 337 -6.36 27.65 7.89
CA HIS A 337 -7.33 28.70 8.22
C HIS A 337 -6.86 29.54 9.41
N ARG A 338 -6.48 28.89 10.51
CA ARG A 338 -6.00 29.57 11.73
C ARG A 338 -4.71 30.35 11.49
N THR A 339 -3.80 29.80 10.70
CA THR A 339 -2.51 30.44 10.40
C THR A 339 -2.70 31.66 9.51
N ALA A 340 -3.56 31.57 8.48
CA ALA A 340 -3.95 32.72 7.66
C ALA A 340 -4.55 33.86 8.51
N ALA A 341 -5.43 33.53 9.46
CA ALA A 341 -6.02 34.51 10.37
C ALA A 341 -4.99 35.18 11.31
N ARG A 342 -3.87 34.51 11.62
CA ARG A 342 -2.78 35.07 12.45
C ARG A 342 -1.78 35.90 11.66
N GLY A 343 -1.58 35.59 10.38
CA GLY A 343 -0.66 36.29 9.49
C GLY A 343 -1.13 37.69 9.10
N ASP A 344 -2.45 37.93 9.15
CA ASP A 344 -3.07 39.19 8.73
C ASP A 344 -2.98 40.33 9.78
N LYS A 345 -1.95 40.32 10.63
CA LYS A 345 -1.72 41.38 11.63
C LYS A 345 -1.39 42.74 11.00
N GLY A 346 -1.13 42.80 9.69
CA GLY A 346 -0.96 44.04 8.92
C GLY A 346 -2.25 44.63 8.36
N GLY A 347 -3.39 43.93 8.47
CA GLY A 347 -4.68 44.32 7.88
C GLY A 347 -5.74 44.76 8.90
N ALA A 348 -5.34 45.23 10.09
CA ALA A 348 -6.27 45.64 11.16
C ALA A 348 -7.26 46.76 10.74
N GLU A 349 -7.04 47.43 9.61
CA GLU A 349 -7.90 48.50 9.11
C GLU A 349 -9.15 48.04 8.35
N ASN A 350 -9.34 46.73 8.11
CA ASN A 350 -10.52 46.27 7.37
C ASN A 350 -11.11 44.93 7.86
N PRO A 351 -11.72 44.90 9.07
CA PRO A 351 -12.28 43.70 9.69
C PRO A 351 -13.48 43.06 8.95
N GLY A 352 -13.92 43.62 7.81
CA GLY A 352 -15.08 43.12 7.06
C GLY A 352 -14.76 42.32 5.80
N ARG A 353 -13.48 42.14 5.41
CA ARG A 353 -13.14 41.47 4.15
C ARG A 353 -13.00 39.96 4.37
N HIS A 354 -14.13 39.26 4.36
CA HIS A 354 -14.19 37.80 4.51
C HIS A 354 -13.72 37.00 3.28
N ASP A 355 -13.37 37.65 2.17
CA ASP A 355 -13.07 36.99 0.89
C ASP A 355 -11.59 36.54 0.74
N GLY A 356 -10.87 36.37 1.85
CA GLY A 356 -9.46 35.95 1.83
C GLY A 356 -9.28 34.43 1.68
N PRO A 357 -8.11 33.96 1.22
CA PRO A 357 -7.80 32.52 1.09
C PRO A 357 -7.96 31.74 2.41
N GLY A 358 -7.90 32.42 3.56
CA GLY A 358 -8.20 31.83 4.87
C GLY A 358 -9.63 31.29 4.99
N ALA A 359 -10.64 31.97 4.45
CA ALA A 359 -12.03 31.53 4.55
C ALA A 359 -12.27 30.21 3.80
N ALA A 360 -11.67 30.07 2.61
CA ALA A 360 -11.74 28.84 1.81
C ALA A 360 -11.16 27.62 2.57
N TYR A 361 -10.09 27.78 3.35
CA TYR A 361 -9.58 26.70 4.19
C TYR A 361 -10.52 26.33 5.34
N GLY A 362 -11.20 27.32 5.92
CA GLY A 362 -12.20 27.06 6.97
C GLY A 362 -13.39 26.27 6.43
N GLU A 363 -13.87 26.65 5.25
CA GLU A 363 -14.93 25.93 4.52
C GLU A 363 -14.49 24.50 4.15
N ALA A 364 -13.28 24.33 3.60
CA ALA A 364 -12.75 23.02 3.26
C ALA A 364 -12.64 22.09 4.48
N ALA A 365 -12.19 22.62 5.63
CA ALA A 365 -12.14 21.86 6.89
C ALA A 365 -13.54 21.41 7.34
N ALA A 366 -14.51 22.32 7.28
CA ALA A 366 -15.90 22.04 7.65
C ALA A 366 -16.55 20.99 6.74
N LEU A 367 -16.35 21.09 5.42
CA LEU A 367 -16.86 20.12 4.44
C LEU A 367 -16.23 18.72 4.64
N ALA A 368 -14.92 18.67 4.90
CA ALA A 368 -14.24 17.41 5.19
C ALA A 368 -14.77 16.76 6.48
N LEU A 369 -15.02 17.55 7.53
CA LEU A 369 -15.64 17.04 8.76
C LEU A 369 -17.07 16.57 8.54
N ASP A 370 -17.92 17.33 7.84
CA ASP A 370 -19.30 16.90 7.56
C ASP A 370 -19.33 15.61 6.75
N PHE A 371 -18.43 15.47 5.77
CA PHE A 371 -18.25 14.22 5.04
C PHE A 371 -17.94 13.05 5.97
N VAL A 372 -16.93 13.17 6.84
CA VAL A 372 -16.60 12.14 7.84
C VAL A 372 -17.83 11.83 8.68
N CYS A 373 -18.55 12.85 9.17
CA CYS A 373 -19.68 12.65 10.06
C CYS A 373 -20.90 12.00 9.41
N ARG A 374 -21.14 12.27 8.13
CA ARG A 374 -22.21 11.65 7.37
C ARG A 374 -21.90 10.18 7.07
N VAL A 375 -20.63 9.88 6.79
CA VAL A 375 -20.24 8.54 6.33
C VAL A 375 -19.91 7.60 7.49
N TYR A 376 -19.32 8.12 8.59
CA TYR A 376 -18.87 7.29 9.71
C TYR A 376 -19.99 6.39 10.29
N PRO A 377 -21.23 6.87 10.55
CA PRO A 377 -22.32 6.02 11.07
C PRO A 377 -22.80 4.95 10.09
N GLN A 378 -22.56 5.12 8.79
CA GLN A 378 -22.94 4.13 7.77
C GLN A 378 -21.98 2.94 7.76
N TYR A 379 -20.94 2.98 8.59
CA TYR A 379 -19.95 1.94 8.71
C TYR A 379 -20.53 0.72 9.43
N GLN A 380 -20.90 -0.29 8.64
CA GLN A 380 -21.01 -1.66 9.15
C GLN A 380 -19.57 -2.20 9.23
N PRO A 381 -19.16 -2.83 10.34
CA PRO A 381 -17.91 -3.60 10.37
C PRO A 381 -17.90 -4.52 9.16
N CYS A 382 -16.99 -4.27 8.21
CA CYS A 382 -16.97 -5.03 6.98
C CYS A 382 -16.61 -6.47 7.34
N VAL A 383 -17.44 -7.44 6.94
CA VAL A 383 -17.14 -8.88 7.08
C VAL A 383 -16.10 -9.33 6.05
N MET A 384 -15.65 -8.44 5.16
CA MET A 384 -14.55 -8.75 4.23
C MET A 384 -13.22 -8.73 4.99
N ASP A 385 -12.37 -9.71 4.72
CA ASP A 385 -10.98 -9.86 5.21
C ASP A 385 -10.03 -8.69 4.87
N ALA A 386 -10.55 -7.57 4.34
CA ALA A 386 -9.80 -6.35 4.08
C ALA A 386 -9.83 -5.48 5.34
N CYS A 387 -8.70 -5.42 6.05
CA CYS A 387 -8.50 -4.62 7.26
C CYS A 387 -8.94 -3.18 7.03
N THR A 388 -10.05 -2.78 7.66
CA THR A 388 -10.67 -1.50 7.36
C THR A 388 -10.09 -0.33 8.13
N HIS A 389 -8.92 -0.50 8.76
CA HIS A 389 -8.04 0.54 9.30
C HIS A 389 -8.77 1.71 10.01
N THR A 390 -9.94 1.48 10.61
CA THR A 390 -10.83 2.56 11.08
C THR A 390 -10.19 3.39 12.18
N ASP A 391 -9.26 2.77 12.92
CA ASP A 391 -8.47 3.42 13.96
C ASP A 391 -7.67 4.64 13.45
N PHE A 392 -7.26 4.69 12.18
CA PHE A 392 -6.32 5.71 11.66
C PHE A 392 -6.90 7.13 11.68
N ARG A 393 -8.22 7.29 11.55
CA ARG A 393 -8.85 8.61 11.47
C ARG A 393 -9.32 9.16 12.82
N ASN A 394 -9.54 8.27 13.78
CA ASN A 394 -10.21 8.61 15.04
C ASN A 394 -9.47 9.68 15.85
N PRO A 395 -8.15 9.58 16.10
CA PRO A 395 -7.47 10.61 16.90
C PRO A 395 -7.54 11.98 16.24
N VAL A 396 -7.20 12.08 14.95
CA VAL A 396 -7.10 13.39 14.28
C VAL A 396 -8.47 14.04 14.09
N PHE A 397 -9.54 13.24 13.94
CA PHE A 397 -10.91 13.75 13.94
C PHE A 397 -11.25 14.43 15.26
N VAL A 398 -10.98 13.76 16.40
CA VAL A 398 -11.20 14.32 17.75
C VAL A 398 -10.43 15.63 17.89
N GLU A 399 -9.15 15.64 17.52
CA GLU A 399 -8.32 16.84 17.60
C GLU A 399 -8.85 17.99 16.74
N THR A 400 -9.32 17.70 15.52
CA THR A 400 -9.86 18.74 14.63
C THR A 400 -11.10 19.38 15.24
N VAL A 401 -12.03 18.57 15.74
CA VAL A 401 -13.26 19.04 16.39
C VAL A 401 -12.94 19.88 17.62
N GLU A 402 -12.00 19.43 18.46
CA GLU A 402 -11.78 20.04 19.77
C GLU A 402 -10.78 21.21 19.76
N GLU A 403 -9.69 21.13 18.98
CA GLU A 403 -8.68 22.19 18.94
C GLU A 403 -9.10 23.37 18.05
N PHE A 404 -9.85 23.12 16.97
CA PHE A 404 -10.18 24.14 15.97
C PHE A 404 -11.64 24.55 16.01
N MET A 405 -12.57 23.59 16.06
CA MET A 405 -13.99 23.91 15.95
C MET A 405 -14.59 24.39 17.27
N ALA A 406 -14.15 23.82 18.40
CA ALA A 406 -14.56 24.27 19.74
C ALA A 406 -13.77 25.49 20.25
N GLY A 407 -12.65 25.85 19.62
CA GLY A 407 -11.78 26.95 20.04
C GLY A 407 -12.37 28.36 19.92
N PRO A 408 -11.82 29.37 20.60
CA PRO A 408 -12.36 30.74 20.64
C PRO A 408 -12.39 31.45 19.28
N THR A 409 -11.57 31.02 18.31
CA THR A 409 -11.53 31.57 16.94
C THR A 409 -12.54 30.91 16.00
N GLY A 410 -13.68 30.41 16.50
CA GLY A 410 -14.65 29.53 15.80
C GLY A 410 -15.31 30.02 14.51
N ALA A 411 -14.66 30.88 13.73
CA ALA A 411 -15.07 31.40 12.43
C ALA A 411 -15.39 30.29 11.41
N ALA A 412 -14.74 29.11 11.49
CA ALA A 412 -15.07 27.98 10.61
C ALA A 412 -16.47 27.37 10.90
N ALA A 413 -16.98 27.48 12.13
CA ALA A 413 -18.31 26.98 12.45
C ALA A 413 -19.44 27.85 11.85
N GLY A 414 -19.16 29.13 11.56
CA GLY A 414 -20.08 30.01 10.84
C GLY A 414 -20.35 29.56 9.40
N VAL A 415 -19.46 28.74 8.82
CA VAL A 415 -19.63 28.17 7.47
C VAL A 415 -20.57 26.95 7.47
N VAL A 416 -20.73 26.28 8.62
CA VAL A 416 -21.64 25.12 8.79
C VAL A 416 -23.05 25.55 9.21
N ALA A 417 -23.20 26.79 9.68
CA ALA A 417 -24.49 27.35 10.04
C ALA A 417 -25.31 27.60 8.77
N ASP A 418 -26.05 26.58 8.35
CA ASP A 418 -27.13 26.71 7.38
C ASP A 418 -28.08 27.83 7.88
N ALA A 419 -28.52 28.72 7.00
CA ALA A 419 -29.25 29.95 7.33
C ALA A 419 -30.66 29.72 7.95
N ALA A 420 -30.97 28.50 8.39
CA ALA A 420 -32.30 28.02 8.72
C ALA A 420 -32.63 27.93 10.23
N THR A 421 -31.66 27.96 11.16
CA THR A 421 -31.92 27.56 12.57
C THR A 421 -31.65 28.59 13.68
N GLY A 422 -31.40 29.86 13.38
CA GLY A 422 -31.16 30.90 14.40
C GLY A 422 -29.68 31.21 14.60
N THR A 423 -29.32 31.91 15.68
CA THR A 423 -28.01 32.57 15.86
C THR A 423 -26.82 31.64 15.57
N ALA A 424 -25.74 32.19 14.98
CA ALA A 424 -24.54 31.43 14.60
C ALA A 424 -23.95 30.58 15.75
N ASP A 425 -24.12 31.04 17.00
CA ASP A 425 -23.70 30.31 18.20
C ASP A 425 -24.51 29.04 18.45
N GLY A 426 -25.82 29.05 18.16
CA GLY A 426 -26.71 27.90 18.30
C GLY A 426 -26.38 26.80 17.28
N ALA A 427 -26.27 27.18 16.00
CA ALA A 427 -25.89 26.24 14.93
C ALA A 427 -24.50 25.63 15.16
N ARG A 428 -23.56 26.42 15.68
CA ARG A 428 -22.24 25.94 16.09
C ARG A 428 -22.31 24.91 17.22
N ALA A 429 -23.09 25.20 18.26
CA ALA A 429 -23.24 24.27 19.39
C ALA A 429 -23.87 22.94 18.94
N GLU A 430 -24.85 22.99 18.04
CA GLU A 430 -25.49 21.82 17.46
C GLU A 430 -24.51 20.99 16.59
N ALA A 431 -23.73 21.64 15.72
CA ALA A 431 -22.71 20.96 14.91
C ALA A 431 -21.64 20.27 15.77
N LEU A 432 -21.14 20.97 16.81
CA LEU A 432 -20.19 20.40 17.77
C LEU A 432 -20.80 19.22 18.54
N ALA A 433 -22.06 19.33 18.97
CA ALA A 433 -22.76 18.24 19.64
C ALA A 433 -22.93 17.03 18.72
N ARG A 434 -23.29 17.25 17.44
CA ARG A 434 -23.39 16.20 16.42
C ARG A 434 -22.05 15.50 16.22
N TRP A 435 -20.96 16.23 16.08
CA TRP A 435 -19.62 15.64 15.89
C TRP A 435 -19.14 14.88 17.12
N ARG A 436 -19.34 15.42 18.33
CA ARG A 436 -19.04 14.72 19.58
C ARG A 436 -19.88 13.47 19.79
N GLY A 437 -21.12 13.46 19.30
CA GLY A 437 -21.99 12.28 19.31
C GLY A 437 -21.36 11.07 18.61
N LEU A 438 -20.46 11.30 17.65
CA LEU A 438 -19.75 10.22 16.96
C LEU A 438 -18.66 9.55 17.81
N TYR A 439 -18.16 10.19 18.87
CA TYR A 439 -17.14 9.59 19.72
C TYR A 439 -17.62 8.23 20.29
N ALA A 440 -18.91 8.13 20.58
CA ALA A 440 -19.54 6.91 21.11
C ALA A 440 -19.73 5.81 20.05
N CYS A 441 -19.80 6.15 18.75
CA CYS A 441 -19.92 5.17 17.67
C CYS A 441 -18.56 4.80 17.05
N MET A 442 -17.47 5.41 17.49
CA MET A 442 -16.13 4.99 17.08
C MET A 442 -15.80 3.66 17.76
N VAL A 443 -15.89 2.57 17.00
CA VAL A 443 -15.53 1.22 17.46
C VAL A 443 -14.12 0.88 16.96
N PRO A 444 -13.22 0.40 17.83
CA PRO A 444 -11.93 -0.12 17.40
C PRO A 444 -12.09 -1.33 16.48
N ASP A 445 -11.21 -1.47 15.49
CA ASP A 445 -11.20 -2.64 14.60
C ASP A 445 -10.38 -3.78 15.22
N ASP A 446 -11.03 -4.65 15.99
CA ASP A 446 -10.34 -5.74 16.68
C ASP A 446 -9.68 -6.76 15.72
N SER A 447 -10.03 -6.78 14.43
CA SER A 447 -9.51 -7.73 13.44
C SER A 447 -8.08 -7.43 12.99
N TYR A 448 -7.64 -6.17 13.12
CA TYR A 448 -6.33 -5.71 12.69
C TYR A 448 -5.58 -5.08 13.86
N SER A 449 -4.69 -5.87 14.47
CA SER A 449 -4.04 -5.50 15.74
C SER A 449 -2.49 -5.57 15.73
N PRO A 450 -1.80 -5.03 14.71
CA PRO A 450 -0.35 -4.85 14.77
C PRO A 450 0.06 -3.80 15.82
N THR A 451 1.32 -3.84 16.25
CA THR A 451 1.85 -3.01 17.35
C THR A 451 1.71 -1.52 17.08
N ASN A 452 1.94 -1.09 15.83
CA ASN A 452 1.75 0.30 15.43
C ASN A 452 0.29 0.80 15.56
N VAL A 453 -0.71 -0.08 15.36
CA VAL A 453 -2.13 0.23 15.54
C VAL A 453 -2.48 0.32 17.03
N TRP A 454 -1.85 -0.47 17.89
CA TRP A 454 -2.00 -0.32 19.34
C TRP A 454 -1.51 1.04 19.85
N ALA A 455 -0.39 1.55 19.32
CA ALA A 455 0.07 2.90 19.65
C ALA A 455 -0.87 3.99 19.14
N LEU A 456 -1.47 3.81 17.96
CA LEU A 456 -2.51 4.69 17.42
C LEU A 456 -3.78 4.66 18.29
N ARG A 457 -4.19 3.48 18.78
CA ARG A 457 -5.30 3.34 19.74
C ARG A 457 -5.00 4.03 21.07
N TYR A 458 -3.76 3.99 21.54
CA TYR A 458 -3.34 4.78 22.71
C TYR A 458 -3.48 6.29 22.45
N HIS A 459 -3.00 6.79 21.30
CA HIS A 459 -3.20 8.19 20.90
C HIS A 459 -4.67 8.57 20.93
N TRP A 460 -5.52 7.76 20.31
CA TRP A 460 -6.96 7.99 20.29
C TRP A 460 -7.60 7.97 21.68
N ALA A 461 -7.33 6.95 22.51
CA ALA A 461 -7.87 6.82 23.86
C ALA A 461 -7.44 7.98 24.76
N ALA A 462 -6.17 8.40 24.67
CA ALA A 462 -5.64 9.53 25.40
C ALA A 462 -6.29 10.86 24.97
N ALA A 463 -6.47 11.08 23.65
CA ALA A 463 -7.17 12.25 23.13
C ALA A 463 -8.63 12.28 23.61
N LEU A 464 -9.37 11.16 23.53
CA LEU A 464 -10.74 11.09 24.01
C LEU A 464 -10.85 11.40 25.50
N LEU A 465 -9.98 10.83 26.34
CA LEU A 465 -9.95 11.13 27.77
C LEU A 465 -9.74 12.62 28.06
N ARG A 466 -8.90 13.28 27.26
CA ARG A 466 -8.67 14.72 27.39
C ARG A 466 -9.92 15.54 27.08
N TYR A 467 -10.65 15.17 26.03
CA TYR A 467 -11.71 16.03 25.48
C TYR A 467 -13.14 15.65 25.89
N ALA A 468 -13.40 14.39 26.25
CA ALA A 468 -14.73 13.93 26.66
C ALA A 468 -15.15 14.43 28.07
N GLY A 469 -14.22 15.03 28.82
CA GLY A 469 -14.46 15.63 30.12
C GLY A 469 -14.49 14.63 31.29
N PRO A 470 -14.62 15.11 32.54
CA PRO A 470 -14.59 14.27 33.73
C PRO A 470 -15.74 13.26 33.74
N GLY A 471 -15.42 11.97 33.89
CA GLY A 471 -16.41 10.88 34.01
C GLY A 471 -16.74 10.14 32.70
N ALA A 472 -16.25 10.61 31.56
CA ALA A 472 -16.31 9.83 30.32
C ALA A 472 -15.38 8.62 30.42
N GLN A 473 -15.92 7.41 30.21
CA GLN A 473 -15.10 6.22 30.02
C GLN A 473 -14.81 6.07 28.53
N PRO A 474 -13.53 6.18 28.10
CA PRO A 474 -13.19 5.93 26.71
C PRO A 474 -13.55 4.47 26.35
N PRO A 475 -13.87 4.19 25.08
CA PRO A 475 -14.16 2.82 24.63
C PRO A 475 -12.95 1.88 24.80
N LEU A 476 -11.75 2.44 24.98
CA LEU A 476 -10.50 1.73 25.18
C LEU A 476 -9.79 2.24 26.43
N ASP A 477 -9.34 1.32 27.27
CA ASP A 477 -8.44 1.65 28.38
C ASP A 477 -7.04 1.99 27.81
N PRO A 478 -6.56 3.24 27.94
CA PRO A 478 -5.27 3.67 27.39
C PRO A 478 -4.08 2.88 27.95
N VAL A 479 -4.16 2.36 29.19
CA VAL A 479 -3.07 1.59 29.79
C VAL A 479 -3.03 0.20 29.18
N ARG A 480 -4.19 -0.44 29.03
CA ARG A 480 -4.29 -1.78 28.43
C ARG A 480 -3.86 -1.80 26.97
N VAL A 481 -4.21 -0.78 26.19
CA VAL A 481 -3.79 -0.68 24.77
C VAL A 481 -2.28 -0.46 24.60
N LEU A 482 -1.56 -0.04 25.64
CA LEU A 482 -0.11 0.10 25.60
C LEU A 482 0.64 -1.21 25.84
N GLU A 483 0.04 -2.21 26.48
CA GLU A 483 0.72 -3.46 26.82
C GLU A 483 1.40 -4.12 25.60
N PRO A 484 0.77 -4.19 24.41
CA PRO A 484 1.43 -4.73 23.24
C PRO A 484 2.65 -3.93 22.79
N VAL A 485 2.55 -2.60 22.83
CA VAL A 485 3.62 -1.68 22.41
C VAL A 485 4.83 -1.81 23.33
N LEU A 486 4.59 -1.89 24.64
CA LEU A 486 5.65 -2.02 25.63
C LEU A 486 6.32 -3.40 25.59
N ARG A 487 5.56 -4.46 25.33
CA ARG A 487 6.10 -5.81 25.17
C ARG A 487 6.99 -5.94 23.93
N ASP A 488 6.60 -5.31 22.83
CA ASP A 488 7.28 -5.45 21.53
C ASP A 488 8.47 -4.47 21.37
N ARG A 489 8.81 -3.72 22.42
CA ARG A 489 9.97 -2.83 22.47
C ARG A 489 11.24 -3.59 22.88
N THR A 490 12.31 -3.46 22.13
CA THR A 490 13.64 -3.99 22.49
C THR A 490 14.32 -3.11 23.54
N GLY A 491 15.32 -3.67 24.24
CA GLY A 491 16.21 -2.94 25.12
C GLY A 491 16.98 -1.81 24.41
N ASP A 492 17.27 -1.99 23.11
CA ASP A 492 17.93 -1.03 22.23
C ASP A 492 17.03 0.16 21.84
N GLY A 493 15.71 0.04 22.00
CA GLY A 493 14.74 1.10 21.72
C GLY A 493 13.93 0.92 20.44
N LEU A 494 14.23 -0.07 19.59
CA LEU A 494 13.39 -0.46 18.47
C LEU A 494 12.03 -0.98 18.99
N ILE A 495 10.95 -0.75 18.23
CA ILE A 495 9.64 -1.34 18.51
C ILE A 495 9.30 -2.26 17.33
N HIS A 496 9.21 -3.56 17.59
CA HIS A 496 8.86 -4.55 16.58
C HIS A 496 7.39 -4.38 16.19
N ASP A 497 7.11 -4.44 14.89
CA ASP A 497 5.74 -4.46 14.40
C ASP A 497 5.27 -5.90 14.15
N ASN A 498 3.94 -6.12 14.13
CA ASN A 498 3.30 -7.40 13.81
C ASN A 498 3.72 -8.64 14.64
N ASN A 499 4.27 -8.45 15.85
CA ASN A 499 4.85 -9.54 16.65
C ASN A 499 3.82 -10.63 17.09
N LEU A 500 2.52 -10.30 17.15
CA LEU A 500 1.49 -11.16 17.74
C LEU A 500 0.47 -11.79 16.78
N SER A 501 0.40 -11.42 15.50
CA SER A 501 -0.74 -11.85 14.69
C SER A 501 -0.60 -13.31 14.23
N GLU A 502 -1.03 -14.26 15.05
CA GLU A 502 -1.28 -15.65 14.62
C GLU A 502 -2.41 -15.71 13.56
N ILE A 503 -3.26 -14.67 13.51
CA ILE A 503 -4.59 -14.73 12.90
C ILE A 503 -4.64 -14.20 11.46
N SER A 504 -3.71 -13.34 11.03
CA SER A 504 -3.84 -12.64 9.74
C SER A 504 -2.58 -12.82 8.88
N PHE A 505 -2.71 -13.57 7.78
CA PHE A 505 -1.72 -13.71 6.69
C PHE A 505 -0.38 -14.40 6.99
N GLY A 506 -0.31 -15.30 7.97
CA GLY A 506 0.86 -16.20 8.11
C GLY A 506 2.04 -15.64 8.92
N GLY A 507 1.81 -14.71 9.85
CA GLY A 507 2.72 -14.46 10.97
C GLY A 507 4.01 -13.73 10.61
N TYR A 508 3.94 -12.40 10.56
CA TYR A 508 5.09 -11.50 10.49
C TYR A 508 5.78 -11.36 11.86
N ARG A 509 6.18 -12.49 12.46
CA ARG A 509 6.90 -12.46 13.75
C ARG A 509 8.24 -11.76 13.55
N ASP A 510 8.63 -10.92 14.51
CA ASP A 510 9.94 -10.26 14.51
C ASP A 510 10.16 -9.30 13.31
N ALA A 511 9.22 -8.39 13.04
CA ALA A 511 9.39 -7.39 11.98
C ALA A 511 10.11 -6.13 12.49
N HIS A 512 11.38 -5.96 12.10
CA HIS A 512 12.22 -4.80 12.45
C HIS A 512 11.96 -3.56 11.56
N ASP A 513 10.71 -3.33 11.16
CA ASP A 513 10.34 -2.25 10.22
C ASP A 513 10.57 -0.85 10.83
N MET A 514 11.55 -0.12 10.28
CA MET A 514 11.91 1.23 10.75
C MET A 514 10.81 2.25 10.51
N THR A 515 9.97 2.04 9.50
CA THR A 515 8.87 2.93 9.19
C THR A 515 7.77 2.83 10.25
N TYR A 516 7.37 1.60 10.58
CA TYR A 516 6.35 1.40 11.61
C TYR A 516 6.88 1.70 13.01
N HIS A 517 8.18 1.50 13.26
CA HIS A 517 8.81 2.01 14.49
C HIS A 517 8.61 3.53 14.65
N LEU A 518 8.98 4.33 13.65
CA LEU A 518 8.84 5.79 13.70
C LEU A 518 7.38 6.25 13.78
N TYR A 519 6.49 5.59 13.06
CA TYR A 519 5.05 5.86 13.15
C TYR A 519 4.49 5.57 14.54
N THR A 520 4.88 4.43 15.14
CA THR A 520 4.53 4.06 16.51
C THR A 520 5.00 5.13 17.51
N LEU A 521 6.26 5.57 17.40
CA LEU A 521 6.77 6.65 18.25
C LEU A 521 5.97 7.95 18.06
N ALA A 522 5.59 8.31 16.83
CA ALA A 522 4.80 9.51 16.59
C ALA A 522 3.41 9.44 17.23
N CYS A 523 2.73 8.29 17.17
CA CYS A 523 1.47 8.06 17.87
C CYS A 523 1.64 8.12 19.40
N LEU A 524 2.67 7.46 19.94
CA LEU A 524 2.98 7.51 21.37
C LEU A 524 3.26 8.94 21.85
N ALA A 525 3.97 9.74 21.06
CA ALA A 525 4.30 11.13 21.37
C ALA A 525 3.04 11.99 21.46
N ARG A 526 2.11 11.81 20.51
CA ARG A 526 0.80 12.49 20.55
C ARG A 526 -0.08 12.01 21.70
N GLY A 527 -0.14 10.72 21.96
CA GLY A 527 -0.87 10.19 23.11
C GLY A 527 -0.31 10.72 24.44
N HIS A 528 1.02 10.79 24.57
CA HIS A 528 1.70 11.33 25.75
C HIS A 528 1.40 12.81 26.00
N ASP A 529 1.18 13.61 24.95
CA ASP A 529 0.77 15.02 25.10
C ASP A 529 -0.60 15.16 25.80
N TYR A 530 -1.45 14.15 25.68
CA TYR A 530 -2.78 14.12 26.31
C TYR A 530 -2.79 13.38 27.65
N LEU A 531 -2.07 12.26 27.72
CA LEU A 531 -1.97 11.41 28.90
C LEU A 531 -0.50 11.08 29.17
N PRO A 532 0.23 11.90 29.94
CA PRO A 532 1.67 11.75 30.14
C PRO A 532 1.98 10.57 31.06
N LEU A 533 2.32 9.42 30.48
CA LEU A 533 2.74 8.21 31.20
C LEU A 533 4.27 8.05 31.17
N PRO A 534 4.96 7.81 32.31
CA PRO A 534 6.41 7.66 32.36
C PRO A 534 6.97 6.58 31.41
N GLU A 535 6.28 5.45 31.30
CA GLU A 535 6.67 4.30 30.46
C GLU A 535 6.63 4.66 28.97
N VAL A 536 5.66 5.48 28.58
CA VAL A 536 5.55 6.01 27.21
C VAL A 536 6.68 7.00 26.94
N TRP A 537 6.96 7.90 27.89
CA TRP A 537 8.07 8.85 27.76
C TRP A 537 9.43 8.17 27.61
N GLU A 538 9.69 7.14 28.42
CA GLU A 538 10.91 6.35 28.32
C GLU A 538 11.00 5.62 26.98
N THR A 539 9.90 5.04 26.51
CA THR A 539 9.82 4.38 25.19
C THR A 539 10.12 5.36 24.06
N LEU A 540 9.54 6.56 24.11
CA LEU A 540 9.77 7.61 23.13
C LEU A 540 11.24 8.02 23.03
N ARG A 541 11.88 8.18 24.19
CA ARG A 541 13.27 8.62 24.27
C ARG A 541 14.24 7.57 23.77
N ARG A 542 14.07 6.32 24.18
CA ARG A 542 14.89 5.20 23.66
C ARG A 542 14.72 5.04 22.16
N GLY A 543 13.49 5.04 21.67
CA GLY A 543 13.22 4.92 20.24
C GLY A 543 13.78 6.09 19.43
N ALA A 544 13.68 7.32 19.94
CA ALA A 544 14.28 8.48 19.31
C ALA A 544 15.81 8.40 19.28
N ALA A 545 16.46 7.96 20.37
CA ALA A 545 17.91 7.78 20.43
C ALA A 545 18.39 6.68 19.46
N PHE A 546 17.67 5.55 19.41
CA PHE A 546 17.92 4.48 18.44
C PHE A 546 17.81 4.99 16.99
N SER A 547 16.71 5.66 16.65
CA SER A 547 16.51 6.23 15.31
C SER A 547 17.55 7.30 14.96
N LEU A 548 17.95 8.12 15.92
CA LEU A 548 19.01 9.14 15.76
C LEU A 548 20.36 8.49 15.43
N ALA A 549 20.72 7.40 16.11
CA ALA A 549 21.97 6.69 15.89
C ALA A 549 22.07 6.10 14.46
N LEU A 550 20.92 5.81 13.84
CA LEU A 550 20.80 5.30 12.47
C LEU A 550 20.44 6.39 11.45
N THR A 551 20.42 7.67 11.84
CA THR A 551 20.19 8.79 10.92
C THR A 551 21.47 9.16 10.21
N THR A 552 21.46 9.05 8.88
CA THR A 552 22.60 9.40 8.01
C THR A 552 22.87 10.91 8.00
N PRO A 553 24.11 11.32 7.66
CA PRO A 553 24.46 12.73 7.45
C PRO A 553 23.57 13.44 6.43
N GLY A 554 23.02 12.69 5.47
CA GLY A 554 22.11 13.19 4.45
C GLY A 554 20.68 13.44 4.94
N GLY A 555 20.34 13.07 6.17
CA GLY A 555 18.98 13.18 6.71
C GLY A 555 18.06 12.01 6.37
N GLU A 556 18.58 10.91 5.82
CA GLU A 556 17.84 9.65 5.71
C GLU A 556 17.98 8.88 7.04
N VAL A 557 16.88 8.38 7.60
CA VAL A 557 16.95 7.37 8.67
C VAL A 557 17.11 6.02 7.99
N SER A 558 18.04 5.17 8.45
CA SER A 558 18.26 3.82 7.91
C SER A 558 16.92 3.14 7.68
N TYR A 559 16.70 2.62 6.47
CA TYR A 559 15.38 2.16 6.05
C TYR A 559 15.32 0.63 6.06
N LEU A 560 14.21 0.11 6.57
CA LEU A 560 13.83 -1.30 6.45
C LEU A 560 12.31 -1.41 6.53
N GLY A 561 11.73 -2.29 5.70
CA GLY A 561 10.33 -2.69 5.79
C GLY A 561 9.40 -2.05 4.75
N ARG A 562 8.11 -2.42 4.81
CA ARG A 562 7.14 -2.21 3.73
C ARG A 562 6.87 -0.72 3.49
N GLY A 563 6.81 0.06 4.57
CA GLY A 563 6.53 1.49 4.48
C GLY A 563 7.74 2.35 4.15
N ALA A 564 8.92 1.75 3.94
CA ALA A 564 10.14 2.49 3.70
C ALA A 564 10.04 3.41 2.49
N ASN A 565 10.81 4.50 2.50
CA ASN A 565 10.77 5.57 1.50
C ASN A 565 9.44 6.33 1.39
N ASN A 566 8.45 6.13 2.25
CA ASN A 566 7.25 6.97 2.24
C ASN A 566 7.45 8.26 3.05
N VAL A 567 7.03 9.42 2.54
CA VAL A 567 7.24 10.72 3.22
C VAL A 567 6.78 10.73 4.69
N TYR A 568 5.72 9.99 5.02
CA TYR A 568 5.17 9.98 6.36
C TYR A 568 6.15 9.47 7.41
N HIS A 569 7.04 8.53 7.07
CA HIS A 569 7.97 7.98 8.06
C HIS A 569 9.01 9.02 8.51
N LEU A 570 9.40 9.92 7.60
CA LEU A 570 10.32 11.02 7.86
C LEU A 570 9.58 12.16 8.56
N ALA A 571 8.32 12.43 8.20
CA ALA A 571 7.47 13.35 8.94
C ALA A 571 7.30 12.93 10.40
N CYS A 572 7.07 11.63 10.65
CA CYS A 572 7.04 11.03 11.98
C CYS A 572 8.38 11.23 12.71
N ALA A 573 9.52 10.94 12.06
CA ALA A 573 10.85 11.14 12.64
C ALA A 573 11.10 12.59 13.04
N VAL A 574 10.81 13.55 12.16
CA VAL A 574 10.94 14.99 12.44
C VAL A 574 10.11 15.38 13.66
N TYR A 575 8.85 14.96 13.72
CA TYR A 575 7.97 15.24 14.85
C TYR A 575 8.51 14.63 16.15
N VAL A 576 8.85 13.34 16.15
CA VAL A 576 9.37 12.63 17.33
C VAL A 576 10.66 13.27 17.83
N PHE A 577 11.61 13.58 16.95
CA PHE A 577 12.88 14.19 17.33
C PHE A 577 12.69 15.56 17.96
N LEU A 578 11.88 16.43 17.36
CA LEU A 578 11.61 17.74 17.93
C LEU A 578 10.81 17.65 19.23
N ARG A 579 9.87 16.71 19.33
CA ARG A 579 9.06 16.51 20.53
C ARG A 579 9.89 15.99 21.70
N VAL A 580 10.81 15.06 21.45
CA VAL A 580 11.74 14.56 22.47
C VAL A 580 12.74 15.64 22.86
N ALA A 581 13.29 16.39 21.88
CA ALA A 581 14.20 17.49 22.13
C ALA A 581 13.57 18.68 22.89
N ALA A 582 12.24 18.85 22.81
CA ALA A 582 11.50 19.85 23.58
C ALA A 582 11.14 19.36 25.00
N GLY A 583 11.24 18.05 25.27
CA GLY A 583 10.95 17.47 26.57
C GLY A 583 12.09 17.63 27.58
N ARG A 584 11.80 17.29 28.84
CA ARG A 584 12.82 17.28 29.90
C ARG A 584 13.73 16.06 29.74
N PRO A 585 15.06 16.21 29.85
CA PRO A 585 15.96 15.07 29.90
C PRO A 585 15.67 14.22 31.14
N ALA A 586 15.80 12.91 31.00
CA ALA A 586 15.77 11.96 32.11
C ALA A 586 17.07 12.05 32.92
N PRO A 587 17.04 11.70 34.22
CA PRO A 587 18.25 11.65 35.02
C PRO A 587 19.33 10.77 34.37
N GLY A 588 20.54 11.34 34.19
CA GLY A 588 21.68 10.63 33.60
C GLY A 588 21.70 10.58 32.07
N GLU A 589 20.72 11.17 31.37
CA GLU A 589 20.84 11.34 29.93
C GLU A 589 21.90 12.40 29.59
N SER A 590 22.65 12.13 28.53
CA SER A 590 23.57 13.10 27.94
C SER A 590 22.85 14.39 27.55
N GLU A 591 23.41 15.52 27.99
CA GLU A 591 22.90 16.86 27.64
C GLU A 591 22.95 17.15 26.12
N ASP A 592 23.67 16.33 25.35
CA ASP A 592 23.84 16.47 23.90
C ASP A 592 22.71 15.86 23.05
N LEU A 593 21.80 15.06 23.62
CA LEU A 593 20.77 14.36 22.82
C LEU A 593 19.82 15.36 22.14
N ALA A 594 19.28 16.32 22.90
CA ALA A 594 18.30 17.27 22.36
C ALA A 594 18.87 18.13 21.21
N PRO A 595 20.09 18.71 21.30
CA PRO A 595 20.74 19.36 20.17
C PRO A 595 20.88 18.46 18.92
N ARG A 596 21.33 17.21 19.09
CA ARG A 596 21.49 16.27 17.98
C ARG A 596 20.17 15.89 17.31
N LEU A 597 19.11 15.66 18.11
CA LEU A 597 17.76 15.42 17.60
C LEU A 597 17.24 16.61 16.76
N ARG A 598 17.45 17.85 17.21
CA ARG A 598 17.07 19.05 16.43
C ARG A 598 17.83 19.14 15.12
N ARG A 599 19.14 18.85 15.14
CA ARG A 599 19.96 18.81 13.92
C ARG A 599 19.46 17.73 12.96
N ALA A 600 19.25 16.51 13.45
CA ALA A 600 18.72 15.41 12.64
C ALA A 600 17.38 15.77 11.99
N ALA A 601 16.46 16.39 12.74
CA ALA A 601 15.20 16.89 12.20
C ALA A 601 15.39 17.91 11.06
N ARG A 602 16.36 18.84 11.17
CA ARG A 602 16.70 19.78 10.08
C ARG A 602 17.25 19.06 8.85
N LEU A 603 18.14 18.08 9.05
CA LEU A 603 18.71 17.29 7.95
C LEU A 603 17.62 16.49 7.23
N ILE A 604 16.71 15.85 7.97
CA ILE A 604 15.56 15.13 7.40
C ILE A 604 14.66 16.08 6.60
N LEU A 605 14.37 17.28 7.10
CA LEU A 605 13.61 18.30 6.35
C LEU A 605 14.33 18.73 5.06
N GLY A 606 15.66 18.88 5.12
CA GLY A 606 16.50 19.14 3.95
C GLY A 606 16.47 17.99 2.94
N TYR A 607 16.45 16.75 3.41
CA TYR A 607 16.27 15.56 2.57
C TYR A 607 14.91 15.57 1.88
N LEU A 608 13.82 15.73 2.64
CA LEU A 608 12.46 15.81 2.10
C LEU A 608 12.34 16.87 1.00
N ARG A 609 12.87 18.08 1.24
CA ARG A 609 12.82 19.20 0.28
C ARG A 609 13.36 18.84 -1.10
N ARG A 610 14.30 17.89 -1.21
CA ARG A 610 14.85 17.44 -2.51
C ARG A 610 13.82 16.72 -3.39
N PHE A 611 12.77 16.18 -2.78
CA PHE A 611 11.69 15.47 -3.48
C PHE A 611 10.47 16.36 -3.71
N GLN A 612 10.49 17.60 -3.22
CA GLN A 612 9.42 18.54 -3.49
C GLN A 612 9.46 18.97 -4.96
N ALA A 613 8.35 18.79 -5.67
CA ALA A 613 8.17 19.29 -7.01
C ALA A 613 8.22 20.82 -7.05
N LEU A 614 8.48 21.40 -8.23
CA LEU A 614 8.58 22.86 -8.42
C LEU A 614 7.28 23.59 -8.06
N ASP A 615 6.13 22.92 -8.14
CA ASP A 615 4.82 23.43 -7.74
C ASP A 615 4.49 23.19 -6.26
N GLY A 616 5.46 22.69 -5.48
CA GLY A 616 5.36 22.49 -4.04
C GLY A 616 4.80 21.13 -3.62
N ARG A 617 4.37 20.27 -4.55
CA ARG A 617 3.84 18.93 -4.23
C ARG A 617 4.95 17.99 -3.75
N PHE A 618 4.61 17.10 -2.81
CA PHE A 618 5.45 15.97 -2.43
C PHE A 618 4.89 14.67 -3.00
N PRO A 619 5.73 13.77 -3.53
CA PRO A 619 5.29 12.43 -3.85
C PRO A 619 5.05 11.66 -2.54
N THR A 620 4.12 10.72 -2.50
CA THR A 620 3.84 9.96 -1.26
C THR A 620 4.97 9.01 -0.92
N ALA A 621 5.49 8.35 -1.96
CA ALA A 621 6.72 7.60 -1.87
C ALA A 621 7.85 8.41 -2.53
N LEU A 622 9.03 8.37 -1.93
CA LEU A 622 10.25 9.00 -2.43
C LEU A 622 10.85 8.15 -3.57
N ASN A 623 10.00 7.73 -4.51
CA ASN A 623 10.24 6.78 -5.59
C ASN A 623 10.92 7.41 -6.80
N ALA A 624 11.94 8.25 -6.59
CA ALA A 624 12.71 8.80 -7.71
C ALA A 624 13.20 7.70 -8.68
N TYR A 625 13.27 6.45 -8.21
CA TYR A 625 13.66 5.26 -8.97
C TYR A 625 12.69 4.10 -8.70
N PRO A 626 11.56 4.02 -9.42
CA PRO A 626 10.48 3.04 -9.21
C PRO A 626 10.86 1.60 -9.63
N ARG A 627 12.15 1.26 -9.60
CA ARG A 627 12.67 -0.11 -9.73
C ARG A 627 13.74 -0.43 -8.67
N GLU A 628 14.17 0.57 -7.90
CA GLU A 628 15.28 0.48 -6.96
C GLU A 628 14.82 0.90 -5.56
N ARG A 629 14.24 2.10 -5.42
CA ARG A 629 13.60 2.53 -4.18
C ARG A 629 12.12 2.60 -4.45
N MET A 630 11.40 1.65 -3.91
CA MET A 630 9.97 1.60 -4.04
C MET A 630 9.41 1.74 -2.62
N GLY A 631 8.69 2.81 -2.38
CA GLY A 631 7.81 2.96 -1.24
C GLY A 631 6.51 2.29 -1.60
N TRP A 632 6.04 1.47 -0.68
CA TRP A 632 4.80 0.74 -0.86
C TRP A 632 3.62 1.64 -0.51
N ASN A 633 2.78 1.88 -1.51
CA ASN A 633 1.55 2.66 -1.42
C ASN A 633 0.34 1.78 -1.75
N HIS A 634 0.15 0.68 -1.03
CA HIS A 634 -0.96 -0.26 -1.31
C HIS A 634 -2.26 0.07 -0.57
N CYS A 635 -2.19 0.86 0.49
CA CYS A 635 -3.35 1.12 1.33
C CYS A 635 -4.01 2.42 0.88
N HIS A 636 -5.31 2.47 1.05
CA HIS A 636 -6.13 3.67 0.89
C HIS A 636 -5.78 4.74 1.97
N THR A 637 -4.61 4.65 2.61
CA THR A 637 -4.17 5.51 3.70
C THR A 637 -3.59 6.81 3.13
N PRO A 638 -4.08 7.97 3.58
CA PRO A 638 -3.67 9.29 3.11
C PRO A 638 -2.31 9.70 3.69
N TYR A 639 -1.25 8.98 3.34
CA TYR A 639 0.08 9.24 3.90
C TYR A 639 0.52 10.69 3.70
N ASN A 640 0.01 11.42 2.71
CA ASN A 640 0.24 12.86 2.57
C ASN A 640 -0.44 13.71 3.65
N GLY A 641 -1.73 13.47 3.93
CA GLY A 641 -2.44 14.15 5.01
C GLY A 641 -1.82 13.83 6.37
N LEU A 642 -1.44 12.56 6.58
CA LEU A 642 -0.71 12.11 7.76
C LEU A 642 0.67 12.80 7.89
N SER A 643 1.42 12.87 6.79
CA SER A 643 2.72 13.55 6.75
C SER A 643 2.58 15.02 7.10
N ALA A 644 1.63 15.71 6.47
CA ALA A 644 1.34 17.11 6.74
C ALA A 644 0.94 17.32 8.20
N TYR A 645 0.09 16.44 8.74
CA TYR A 645 -0.29 16.46 10.16
C TYR A 645 0.94 16.37 11.08
N PHE A 646 1.82 15.39 10.90
CA PHE A 646 3.01 15.27 11.75
C PHE A 646 4.01 16.41 11.55
N LEU A 647 4.18 16.92 10.32
CA LEU A 647 5.00 18.11 10.09
C LEU A 647 4.41 19.37 10.76
N ILE A 648 3.08 19.52 10.79
CA ILE A 648 2.41 20.58 11.55
C ILE A 648 2.68 20.41 13.06
N ARG A 649 2.54 19.21 13.60
CA ARG A 649 2.85 18.92 15.01
C ARG A 649 4.33 19.14 15.34
N ALA A 650 5.22 18.92 14.38
CA ALA A 650 6.64 19.26 14.49
C ALA A 650 6.86 20.77 14.61
N LEU A 651 6.11 21.61 13.88
CA LEU A 651 6.17 23.07 14.00
C LEU A 651 5.73 23.56 15.38
N ASP A 652 4.72 22.92 15.99
CA ASP A 652 4.28 23.26 17.35
C ASP A 652 5.43 23.11 18.36
N CYS A 653 6.31 22.12 18.17
CA CYS A 653 7.49 21.90 19.00
C CYS A 653 8.56 23.01 18.84
N LEU A 654 8.58 23.71 17.70
CA LEU A 654 9.49 24.83 17.44
C LEU A 654 8.91 26.18 17.92
N GLY A 655 7.59 26.36 17.81
CA GLY A 655 6.92 27.64 18.05
C GLY A 655 6.70 28.03 19.53
N GLY A 656 7.04 27.16 20.48
CA GLY A 656 6.88 27.41 21.92
C GLY A 656 7.97 28.31 22.54
N GLY A 657 9.12 28.45 21.87
CA GLY A 657 10.16 29.40 22.26
C GLY A 657 10.06 30.65 21.40
N LYS A 658 9.92 31.84 22.01
CA LYS A 658 10.45 33.04 21.35
C LYS A 658 11.90 32.70 21.05
N THR A 659 12.24 32.47 19.80
CA THR A 659 13.63 32.36 19.36
C THR A 659 14.25 33.70 19.70
N GLY A 660 14.83 33.82 20.90
CA GLY A 660 15.70 34.92 21.23
C GLY A 660 16.74 34.91 20.13
N SER A 661 16.76 35.97 19.33
CA SER A 661 17.60 36.13 18.14
C SER A 661 19.10 36.23 18.47
N GLY A 662 19.54 35.63 19.57
CA GLY A 662 20.86 35.74 20.16
C GLY A 662 21.36 34.47 20.85
N GLU A 663 20.63 33.35 20.83
CA GLU A 663 21.30 32.07 21.06
C GLU A 663 22.13 31.76 19.80
N HIS A 664 23.40 32.16 19.88
CA HIS A 664 24.45 31.81 18.94
C HIS A 664 24.25 30.36 18.48
N ALA A 665 24.41 30.13 17.17
CA ALA A 665 24.55 28.80 16.61
C ALA A 665 25.65 28.07 17.39
N THR A 666 25.26 27.37 18.44
CA THR A 666 26.14 26.47 19.17
C THR A 666 26.61 25.46 18.16
N GLU A 667 27.93 25.24 18.15
CA GLU A 667 28.59 24.32 17.24
C GLU A 667 27.77 23.04 17.15
N GLU A 668 27.15 22.81 16.00
CA GLU A 668 26.15 21.75 15.86
C GLU A 668 26.84 20.42 16.13
N GLN A 669 26.44 19.75 17.21
CA GLN A 669 27.00 18.45 17.59
C GLN A 669 26.83 17.46 16.43
N PRO A 670 27.88 16.73 16.02
CA PRO A 670 27.78 15.75 14.95
C PRO A 670 26.83 14.62 15.34
N LEU A 671 26.12 14.08 14.34
CA LEU A 671 25.41 12.82 14.45
C LEU A 671 26.40 11.67 14.61
N ALA A 672 25.94 10.54 15.13
CA ALA A 672 26.80 9.37 15.32
C ALA A 672 27.45 8.92 14.01
N LEU A 673 26.70 8.95 12.91
CA LEU A 673 27.19 8.60 11.57
C LEU A 673 27.98 9.72 10.88
N GLU A 674 28.26 10.84 11.53
CA GLU A 674 29.13 11.91 11.01
C GLU A 674 30.54 11.89 11.62
N GLY A 675 30.70 11.25 12.78
CA GLY A 675 31.97 11.12 13.48
C GLY A 675 32.63 9.76 13.28
N ASP A 676 33.71 9.52 14.02
CA ASP A 676 34.30 8.20 14.18
C ASP A 676 33.52 7.43 15.26
N ALA A 677 32.63 6.53 14.85
CA ALA A 677 31.71 5.84 15.75
C ALA A 677 31.50 4.38 15.34
N SER A 678 31.29 3.52 16.34
CA SER A 678 30.84 2.13 16.16
C SER A 678 29.68 1.88 17.11
N ILE A 679 28.58 1.36 16.59
CA ILE A 679 27.32 1.18 17.31
C ILE A 679 26.84 -0.24 17.08
N LEU A 680 26.37 -0.90 18.13
CA LEU A 680 25.78 -2.23 18.05
C LEU A 680 24.49 -2.27 18.87
N PHE A 681 23.39 -2.55 18.19
CA PHE A 681 22.08 -2.82 18.76
C PHE A 681 21.80 -4.31 18.59
N ARG A 682 22.04 -5.09 19.65
CA ARG A 682 22.02 -6.57 19.59
C ARG A 682 20.60 -7.11 19.43
N GLU A 683 19.64 -6.57 20.18
CA GLU A 683 18.25 -7.00 20.13
C GLU A 683 17.56 -6.46 18.88
N ALA A 684 17.85 -5.22 18.47
CA ALA A 684 17.34 -4.65 17.23
C ALA A 684 18.03 -5.20 15.98
N ARG A 685 19.16 -5.92 16.13
CA ARG A 685 20.00 -6.48 15.05
C ARG A 685 20.47 -5.44 14.04
N TYR A 686 20.91 -4.30 14.54
CA TYR A 686 21.59 -3.28 13.74
C TYR A 686 23.01 -3.08 14.25
N ALA A 687 23.94 -2.86 13.33
CA ALA A 687 25.27 -2.37 13.64
C ALA A 687 25.58 -1.21 12.70
N ALA A 688 26.30 -0.22 13.20
CA ALA A 688 26.72 0.92 12.40
C ALA A 688 28.18 1.26 12.65
N ARG A 689 28.88 1.67 11.60
CA ARG A 689 30.27 2.11 11.63
C ARG A 689 30.39 3.38 10.82
N SER A 690 31.06 4.39 11.35
CA SER A 690 31.43 5.60 10.61
C SER A 690 32.87 5.97 10.93
N THR A 691 33.64 6.38 9.92
CA THR A 691 35.03 6.85 10.05
C THR A 691 35.14 8.38 10.02
N GLY A 692 34.01 9.08 10.01
CA GLY A 692 33.96 10.52 9.72
C GLY A 692 34.18 10.85 8.24
N ARG A 693 34.32 9.85 7.37
CA ARG A 693 34.37 10.02 5.90
C ARG A 693 33.41 9.09 5.17
N LEU A 694 33.33 7.83 5.61
CA LEU A 694 32.29 6.88 5.22
C LEU A 694 31.45 6.50 6.43
N TYR A 695 30.19 6.14 6.17
CA TYR A 695 29.34 5.46 7.13
C TYR A 695 28.75 4.19 6.52
N LEU A 696 28.49 3.21 7.37
CA LEU A 696 27.93 1.91 7.07
C LEU A 696 26.91 1.56 8.15
N VAL A 697 25.76 1.04 7.76
CA VAL A 697 24.77 0.41 8.64
C VAL A 697 24.52 -0.99 8.08
N VAL A 698 24.57 -1.99 8.95
CA VAL A 698 24.30 -3.40 8.64
C VAL A 698 23.11 -3.86 9.47
N PHE A 699 22.16 -4.52 8.82
CA PHE A 699 21.02 -5.18 9.44
C PHE A 699 21.22 -6.69 9.46
N GLY A 700 20.94 -7.32 10.60
CA GLY A 700 21.13 -8.76 10.83
C GLY A 700 20.05 -9.67 10.23
N GLY A 701 18.95 -9.13 9.70
CA GLY A 701 17.84 -9.93 9.20
C GLY A 701 16.75 -10.18 10.26
N ASN A 702 15.53 -10.37 9.79
CA ASN A 702 14.41 -10.84 10.63
C ASN A 702 14.47 -12.37 10.78
N ASP A 703 13.77 -12.90 11.79
CA ASP A 703 13.58 -14.35 11.93
C ASP A 703 13.02 -15.00 10.66
N LEU A 704 12.10 -14.30 10.00
CA LEU A 704 11.53 -14.70 8.72
C LEU A 704 11.41 -13.47 7.82
N SER A 705 12.07 -13.52 6.65
CA SER A 705 11.78 -12.57 5.58
C SER A 705 10.33 -12.73 5.15
N TYR A 706 9.61 -11.65 4.97
CA TYR A 706 8.19 -11.73 4.71
C TYR A 706 7.81 -11.06 3.39
N PRO A 707 6.85 -11.63 2.64
CA PRO A 707 6.36 -11.01 1.43
C PRO A 707 5.55 -9.77 1.81
N TYR A 708 5.74 -8.69 1.09
CA TYR A 708 4.88 -7.51 1.25
C TYR A 708 4.16 -7.13 -0.05
N SER A 709 4.63 -7.66 -1.17
CA SER A 709 3.90 -7.68 -2.44
C SER A 709 3.99 -9.09 -3.02
N GLY A 710 3.22 -9.35 -4.09
CA GLY A 710 3.37 -10.60 -4.85
C GLY A 710 4.75 -10.78 -5.47
N LEU A 711 5.60 -9.76 -5.48
CA LEU A 711 6.89 -9.73 -6.14
C LEU A 711 8.07 -9.56 -5.19
N HIS A 712 7.87 -9.10 -3.95
CA HIS A 712 8.98 -8.70 -3.09
C HIS A 712 8.86 -9.19 -1.66
N ARG A 713 10.03 -9.53 -1.08
CA ARG A 713 10.22 -9.80 0.35
C ARG A 713 11.11 -8.75 0.98
N THR A 714 10.89 -8.45 2.27
CA THR A 714 11.76 -7.59 3.09
C THR A 714 12.21 -8.34 4.36
N GLY A 715 13.08 -7.71 5.15
CA GLY A 715 13.65 -8.32 6.36
C GLY A 715 14.87 -9.19 6.08
N VAL A 716 15.53 -9.00 4.94
CA VAL A 716 16.75 -9.73 4.55
C VAL A 716 17.96 -9.07 5.23
N ALA A 717 18.93 -9.87 5.67
CA ALA A 717 20.17 -9.35 6.25
C ALA A 717 21.07 -8.68 5.20
N GLY A 718 21.95 -7.78 5.63
CA GLY A 718 22.94 -7.12 4.77
C GLY A 718 23.16 -5.65 5.11
N VAL A 719 23.82 -4.93 4.21
CA VAL A 719 24.00 -3.47 4.29
C VAL A 719 22.63 -2.79 4.23
N ALA A 720 22.27 -2.00 5.24
CA ALA A 720 21.04 -1.18 5.28
C ALA A 720 21.27 0.26 4.80
N ALA A 721 22.48 0.79 5.01
CA ALA A 721 22.90 2.08 4.48
C ALA A 721 24.43 2.10 4.30
N LEU A 722 24.91 2.75 3.25
CA LEU A 722 26.34 3.01 3.03
C LEU A 722 26.46 4.39 2.40
N GLY A 723 27.47 5.18 2.71
CA GLY A 723 27.68 6.41 1.94
C GLY A 723 28.83 7.27 2.46
N PRO A 724 29.29 8.23 1.65
CA PRO A 724 30.24 9.23 2.10
C PRO A 724 29.54 10.35 2.90
N GLN A 725 30.31 11.00 3.76
CA GLN A 725 29.84 12.18 4.50
C GLN A 725 29.35 13.27 3.56
N GLY A 726 28.27 13.96 3.97
CA GLY A 726 27.72 15.10 3.25
C GLY A 726 27.05 14.78 1.90
N ARG A 727 26.92 13.50 1.51
CA ARG A 727 26.17 13.08 0.33
C ARG A 727 25.00 12.15 0.70
N ALA A 728 24.11 11.93 -0.26
CA ALA A 728 23.04 10.94 -0.12
C ALA A 728 23.62 9.53 0.06
N SER A 729 22.87 8.63 0.68
CA SER A 729 23.29 7.25 0.87
C SER A 729 23.46 6.54 -0.49
N LEU A 730 24.56 5.79 -0.64
CA LEU A 730 24.71 4.72 -1.61
C LEU A 730 23.73 3.61 -1.24
N LEU A 731 23.13 3.01 -2.26
CA LEU A 731 21.91 2.23 -2.17
C LEU A 731 22.18 0.74 -1.90
N PRO A 732 21.90 0.23 -0.70
CA PRO A 732 21.46 -1.14 -0.57
C PRO A 732 19.94 -1.16 -0.39
N ILE A 733 19.30 -2.18 -0.94
CA ILE A 733 17.89 -2.45 -0.68
C ILE A 733 17.85 -3.81 -0.01
N LEU A 734 17.33 -3.90 1.21
CA LEU A 734 17.21 -5.17 1.94
C LEU A 734 15.93 -5.89 1.53
N GLU A 735 15.75 -5.99 0.21
CA GLU A 735 14.60 -6.62 -0.40
C GLU A 735 15.04 -7.69 -1.38
N GLN A 736 14.10 -8.55 -1.72
CA GLN A 736 14.34 -9.62 -2.67
C GLN A 736 13.16 -9.70 -3.62
N SER A 737 13.44 -9.70 -4.92
CA SER A 737 12.43 -10.06 -5.91
C SER A 737 12.18 -11.58 -5.89
N LEU A 738 10.91 -11.96 -5.99
CA LEU A 738 10.44 -13.33 -6.12
C LEU A 738 10.43 -13.82 -7.56
N ARG A 739 10.69 -12.94 -8.53
CA ARG A 739 10.74 -13.32 -9.95
C ARG A 739 12.08 -13.97 -10.26
N GLU A 740 12.01 -15.11 -10.93
CA GLU A 740 13.19 -15.80 -11.42
C GLU A 740 14.03 -14.89 -12.32
N GLY A 741 15.31 -14.71 -12.00
CA GLY A 741 16.24 -13.85 -12.73
C GLY A 741 16.23 -12.36 -12.32
N GLU A 742 15.31 -11.93 -11.46
CA GLU A 742 15.41 -10.64 -10.77
C GLU A 742 16.26 -10.82 -9.49
N TRP A 743 17.21 -9.92 -9.28
CA TRP A 743 18.26 -10.10 -8.28
C TRP A 743 17.80 -9.65 -6.90
N SER A 744 18.24 -10.36 -5.86
CA SER A 744 18.21 -9.87 -4.47
C SER A 744 19.05 -8.60 -4.38
N THR A 745 18.53 -7.60 -3.67
CA THR A 745 19.23 -6.34 -3.45
C THR A 745 20.07 -6.33 -2.15
N SER A 746 20.05 -7.43 -1.40
CA SER A 746 21.04 -7.70 -0.35
C SER A 746 22.43 -7.90 -0.96
N ASP A 747 23.46 -7.43 -0.24
CA ASP A 747 24.85 -7.63 -0.60
C ASP A 747 25.32 -9.09 -0.36
N LEU A 748 24.55 -9.89 0.39
CA LEU A 748 24.82 -11.30 0.65
C LEU A 748 24.74 -12.15 -0.63
N PRO A 749 25.49 -13.27 -0.71
CA PRO A 749 25.49 -14.13 -1.90
C PRO A 749 24.13 -14.79 -2.14
N ASP A 750 23.67 -14.88 -3.39
CA ASP A 750 22.49 -15.70 -3.71
C ASP A 750 22.91 -17.17 -3.78
N ILE A 751 22.27 -18.03 -3.00
CA ILE A 751 22.60 -19.46 -2.94
C ILE A 751 21.47 -20.24 -3.58
N VAL A 752 21.67 -20.77 -4.77
CA VAL A 752 20.66 -21.58 -5.47
C VAL A 752 20.97 -23.06 -5.25
N ASN A 753 20.03 -23.80 -4.70
CA ASN A 753 20.14 -25.25 -4.64
C ASN A 753 19.69 -25.81 -6.01
N ASP A 754 20.62 -26.40 -6.77
CA ASP A 754 20.37 -26.88 -8.14
C ASP A 754 19.40 -28.07 -8.18
N GLU A 755 19.26 -28.81 -7.08
CA GLU A 755 18.34 -29.96 -6.98
C GLU A 755 16.89 -29.50 -6.82
N THR A 756 16.68 -28.39 -6.10
CA THR A 756 15.35 -27.83 -5.86
C THR A 756 14.99 -26.69 -6.82
N GLY A 757 15.98 -26.10 -7.49
CA GLY A 757 15.85 -24.87 -8.27
C GLY A 757 15.55 -23.63 -7.42
N ARG A 758 15.52 -23.75 -6.08
CA ARG A 758 15.14 -22.64 -5.19
C ARG A 758 16.34 -21.75 -4.89
N VAL A 759 16.15 -20.45 -5.10
CA VAL A 759 17.06 -19.41 -4.61
C VAL A 759 16.83 -19.26 -3.11
N SER A 760 17.88 -19.49 -2.34
CA SER A 760 17.85 -19.32 -0.89
C SER A 760 17.89 -17.84 -0.55
N VAL A 761 16.94 -17.42 0.26
CA VAL A 761 16.87 -16.07 0.80
C VAL A 761 17.73 -16.01 2.05
N PRO A 762 18.56 -14.98 2.26
CA PRO A 762 19.15 -14.69 3.57
C PRO A 762 18.04 -14.26 4.54
N ALA A 763 17.27 -15.25 5.00
CA ALA A 763 16.18 -15.12 5.94
C ALA A 763 16.54 -15.92 7.19
N GLY A 764 16.37 -15.30 8.35
CA GLY A 764 16.81 -15.85 9.62
C GLY A 764 17.56 -14.80 10.43
N PRO A 765 17.58 -14.97 11.76
CA PRO A 765 18.24 -14.03 12.65
C PRO A 765 19.75 -14.14 12.49
N GLY A 766 20.37 -13.15 11.86
CA GLY A 766 21.83 -13.02 11.88
C GLY A 766 22.30 -12.43 13.20
N SER A 767 23.44 -12.91 13.70
CA SER A 767 24.14 -12.29 14.82
C SER A 767 25.08 -11.20 14.31
N LEU A 768 25.15 -10.09 15.04
CA LEU A 768 26.05 -8.98 14.76
C LEU A 768 27.03 -8.79 15.91
N GLU A 769 28.30 -8.56 15.57
CA GLU A 769 29.37 -8.24 16.51
C GLU A 769 30.24 -7.10 15.99
N LEU A 770 30.85 -6.36 16.92
CA LEU A 770 31.89 -5.37 16.60
C LEU A 770 33.25 -5.98 16.89
N GLY A 771 34.08 -6.05 15.85
CA GLY A 771 35.47 -6.46 15.91
C GLY A 771 36.44 -5.30 16.16
N PRO A 772 37.75 -5.59 16.12
CA PRO A 772 38.80 -4.57 16.18
C PRO A 772 38.60 -3.49 15.11
N GLY A 773 38.93 -2.23 15.42
CA GLY A 773 38.77 -1.10 14.49
C GLY A 773 37.32 -0.71 14.21
N GLY A 774 36.35 -1.36 14.84
CA GLY A 774 34.92 -1.14 14.59
C GLY A 774 34.38 -1.93 13.39
N ALA A 775 35.14 -2.89 12.86
CA ALA A 775 34.64 -3.80 11.84
C ALA A 775 33.36 -4.50 12.32
N ILE A 776 32.37 -4.63 11.46
CA ILE A 776 31.09 -5.29 11.79
C ILE A 776 31.17 -6.73 11.29
N SER A 777 30.91 -7.72 12.14
CA SER A 777 30.78 -9.12 11.73
C SER A 777 29.31 -9.53 11.77
N LEU A 778 28.84 -10.15 10.68
CA LEU A 778 27.53 -10.77 10.52
C LEU A 778 27.70 -12.28 10.36
N GLU A 779 27.10 -13.08 11.23
CA GLU A 779 26.94 -14.51 11.02
C GLU A 779 25.47 -14.83 10.77
N ILE A 780 25.16 -15.49 9.65
CA ILE A 780 23.80 -15.88 9.29
C ILE A 780 23.81 -17.26 8.63
N SER A 781 22.79 -18.07 8.91
CA SER A 781 22.61 -19.37 8.25
C SER A 781 21.46 -19.32 7.26
N TYR A 782 21.73 -19.57 5.98
CA TYR A 782 20.70 -19.65 4.94
C TYR A 782 21.14 -20.52 3.77
N GLY A 783 20.17 -21.15 3.11
CA GLY A 783 20.42 -21.91 1.87
C GLY A 783 21.35 -23.10 1.97
N GLY A 784 21.43 -23.72 3.15
CA GLY A 784 22.38 -24.82 3.40
C GLY A 784 23.79 -24.33 3.72
N PHE A 785 24.02 -23.04 3.94
CA PHE A 785 25.33 -22.48 4.32
C PHE A 785 25.23 -21.66 5.60
N ARG A 786 26.31 -21.67 6.38
CA ARG A 786 26.63 -20.62 7.36
C ARG A 786 27.50 -19.59 6.66
N VAL A 787 27.07 -18.34 6.65
CA VAL A 787 27.78 -17.21 6.06
C VAL A 787 28.25 -16.31 7.19
N GLU A 788 29.57 -16.20 7.33
CA GLU A 788 30.25 -15.26 8.21
C GLU A 788 30.80 -14.13 7.32
N ARG A 789 30.36 -12.90 7.54
CA ARG A 789 30.80 -11.73 6.77
C ARG A 789 31.30 -10.64 7.69
N THR A 790 32.50 -10.15 7.44
CA THR A 790 33.06 -8.97 8.09
C THR A 790 33.03 -7.78 7.13
N TYR A 791 32.50 -6.66 7.60
CA TYR A 791 32.46 -5.37 6.94
C TYR A 791 33.44 -4.43 7.63
N ASP A 792 34.47 -3.99 6.92
CA ASP A 792 35.48 -3.07 7.43
C ASP A 792 35.54 -1.79 6.58
N LEU A 793 35.71 -0.64 7.23
CA LEU A 793 35.90 0.64 6.56
C LEU A 793 37.38 1.02 6.66
N GLU A 794 38.12 0.74 5.60
CA GLU A 794 39.54 1.06 5.49
C GLU A 794 39.72 2.46 4.88
N GLY A 795 40.47 3.34 5.54
CA GLY A 795 40.97 4.56 4.92
C GLY A 795 42.32 4.30 4.26
N ASP A 796 42.50 4.63 2.99
CA ASP A 796 43.83 4.61 2.35
C ASP A 796 44.62 5.89 2.65
N GLU A 797 45.94 5.80 2.63
CA GLU A 797 46.84 6.97 2.85
C GLU A 797 46.68 8.06 1.77
N VAL A 798 46.07 7.72 0.63
CA VAL A 798 45.86 8.58 -0.54
C VAL A 798 44.49 9.29 -0.49
N GLY A 799 43.71 9.07 0.57
CA GLY A 799 42.41 9.72 0.79
C GLY A 799 41.19 9.02 0.17
N GLY A 800 41.35 7.80 -0.37
CA GLY A 800 40.24 6.93 -0.74
C GLY A 800 39.79 6.08 0.43
N ASP A 801 38.50 6.10 0.73
CA ASP A 801 37.93 5.20 1.74
C ASP A 801 37.31 3.99 1.04
N SER A 802 37.49 2.81 1.63
CA SER A 802 37.04 1.54 1.05
C SER A 802 36.21 0.76 2.05
N LEU A 803 35.13 0.15 1.57
CA LEU A 803 34.42 -0.92 2.27
C LEU A 803 35.04 -2.26 1.87
N VAL A 804 35.65 -2.96 2.82
CA VAL A 804 36.17 -4.31 2.63
C VAL A 804 35.17 -5.31 3.21
N LEU A 805 34.80 -6.28 2.38
CA LEU A 805 33.90 -7.39 2.72
C LEU A 805 34.69 -8.68 2.70
N ASP A 806 34.96 -9.24 3.87
CA ASP A 806 35.51 -10.59 4.00
C ASP A 806 34.37 -11.55 4.24
N THR A 807 34.14 -12.49 3.32
CA THR A 807 33.07 -13.48 3.44
C THR A 807 33.65 -14.88 3.52
N ARG A 808 33.17 -15.63 4.50
CA ARG A 808 33.40 -17.06 4.67
C ARG A 808 32.06 -17.78 4.65
N MET A 809 31.93 -18.78 3.78
CA MET A 809 30.74 -19.60 3.63
C MET A 809 31.10 -21.04 3.96
N THR A 810 30.43 -21.64 4.94
CA THR A 810 30.62 -23.04 5.33
C THR A 810 29.38 -23.83 4.96
N CYS A 811 29.53 -24.86 4.12
CA CYS A 811 28.42 -25.73 3.71
C CYS A 811 27.94 -26.56 4.90
N LEU A 812 26.64 -26.52 5.20
CA LEU A 812 26.03 -27.19 6.36
C LEU A 812 25.47 -28.58 6.01
N GLU A 813 25.22 -28.83 4.73
CA GLU A 813 24.66 -30.08 4.21
C GLU A 813 25.30 -30.43 2.86
N ASP A 814 25.25 -31.70 2.45
CA ASP A 814 25.75 -32.11 1.13
C ASP A 814 24.71 -31.74 0.06
N GLY A 815 25.15 -31.22 -1.09
CA GLY A 815 24.23 -30.92 -2.18
C GLY A 815 24.89 -30.31 -3.40
N ARG A 816 24.13 -30.15 -4.49
CA ARG A 816 24.56 -29.34 -5.64
C ARG A 816 24.03 -27.92 -5.49
N TYR A 817 24.95 -26.97 -5.44
CA TYR A 817 24.61 -25.56 -5.30
C TYR A 817 25.23 -24.75 -6.42
N ARG A 818 24.63 -23.59 -6.61
CA ARG A 818 25.09 -22.52 -7.47
C ARG A 818 25.11 -21.24 -6.66
N LEU A 819 26.31 -20.76 -6.37
CA LEU A 819 26.53 -19.47 -5.74
C LEU A 819 26.51 -18.40 -6.83
N VAL A 820 25.56 -17.46 -6.74
CA VAL A 820 25.29 -16.43 -7.74
C VAL A 820 25.54 -15.06 -7.12
N GLY A 821 26.61 -14.38 -7.57
CA GLY A 821 26.95 -13.04 -7.09
C GLY A 821 27.83 -13.05 -5.84
N VAL A 822 28.94 -12.33 -5.86
CA VAL A 822 29.97 -12.41 -4.82
C VAL A 822 30.13 -11.08 -4.06
N PRO A 823 29.75 -9.93 -4.62
CA PRO A 823 28.69 -9.11 -4.00
C PRO A 823 27.89 -8.29 -5.02
N GLY A 824 26.71 -7.82 -4.60
CA GLY A 824 25.97 -6.78 -5.30
C GLY A 824 25.90 -5.51 -4.48
N LEU A 825 26.34 -4.39 -5.04
CA LEU A 825 26.02 -3.06 -4.52
C LEU A 825 25.31 -2.30 -5.64
N ALA A 826 24.10 -1.81 -5.40
CA ALA A 826 23.41 -0.99 -6.39
C ALA A 826 23.95 0.45 -6.30
N VAL A 827 24.38 1.02 -7.43
CA VAL A 827 24.97 2.37 -7.47
C VAL A 827 24.19 3.24 -8.46
N ARG A 828 23.84 4.46 -8.04
CA ARG A 828 23.09 5.42 -8.86
C ARG A 828 23.94 5.92 -10.02
N ALA A 829 23.41 5.89 -11.25
CA ALA A 829 24.10 6.40 -12.43
C ALA A 829 23.75 7.86 -12.77
N ASP A 830 22.72 8.44 -12.18
CA ASP A 830 22.11 9.71 -12.62
C ASP A 830 22.40 10.92 -11.73
N GLU A 831 23.12 10.75 -10.62
CA GLU A 831 23.71 11.87 -9.85
C GLU A 831 25.00 12.43 -10.50
N GLY A 832 25.27 12.07 -11.75
CA GLY A 832 26.47 12.48 -12.49
C GLY A 832 27.71 11.62 -12.21
N HIS A 833 27.56 10.49 -11.52
CA HIS A 833 28.68 9.64 -11.14
C HIS A 833 29.09 8.70 -12.27
N ALA A 834 30.39 8.53 -12.47
CA ALA A 834 30.98 7.54 -13.37
C ALA A 834 31.53 6.38 -12.54
N TYR A 835 31.26 5.14 -12.95
CA TYR A 835 31.70 3.94 -12.24
C TYR A 835 32.61 3.09 -13.13
N ARG A 836 33.52 2.36 -12.51
CA ARG A 836 34.40 1.41 -13.21
C ARG A 836 34.70 0.19 -12.35
N VAL A 837 34.51 -1.00 -12.93
CA VAL A 837 34.99 -2.26 -12.34
C VAL A 837 36.38 -2.50 -12.88
N GLU A 838 37.38 -2.66 -12.00
CA GLU A 838 38.71 -3.10 -12.40
C GLU A 838 39.04 -4.42 -11.73
N GLY A 839 39.12 -5.49 -12.53
CA GLY A 839 39.60 -6.79 -12.07
C GLY A 839 38.62 -7.53 -11.15
N ALA A 840 38.18 -8.70 -11.59
CA ALA A 840 37.83 -9.77 -10.68
C ALA A 840 38.94 -10.81 -10.85
N SER A 841 39.89 -10.89 -9.92
CA SER A 841 40.82 -12.02 -9.93
C SER A 841 40.03 -13.28 -9.60
N GLY A 842 40.34 -14.38 -10.29
CA GLY A 842 39.57 -15.59 -10.17
C GLY A 842 39.69 -16.21 -8.77
N ILE A 843 38.57 -16.42 -8.07
CA ILE A 843 38.36 -17.56 -7.17
C ILE A 843 38.81 -18.83 -7.91
N GLU A 844 40.01 -19.31 -7.64
CA GLU A 844 40.50 -20.62 -8.11
C GLU A 844 40.55 -21.56 -6.90
N GLY A 845 39.55 -22.44 -6.79
CA GLY A 845 39.51 -23.51 -5.79
C GLY A 845 38.90 -23.14 -4.42
N PRO A 846 38.80 -24.12 -3.50
CA PRO A 846 38.21 -23.99 -2.15
C PRO A 846 38.98 -23.04 -1.21
N SER A 847 40.09 -22.46 -1.66
CA SER A 847 40.92 -21.52 -0.89
C SER A 847 41.40 -20.30 -1.71
N GLY A 848 40.82 -20.06 -2.89
CA GLY A 848 41.23 -18.96 -3.78
C GLY A 848 40.68 -17.61 -3.32
N ILE A 849 41.55 -16.75 -2.78
CA ILE A 849 41.24 -15.33 -2.53
C ILE A 849 41.21 -14.60 -3.88
N GLY A 850 40.03 -14.22 -4.34
CA GLY A 850 39.87 -13.26 -5.43
C GLY A 850 39.66 -11.87 -4.84
N ASP A 851 40.43 -10.88 -5.29
CA ASP A 851 40.19 -9.46 -5.02
C ASP A 851 39.30 -8.92 -6.15
N ILE A 852 38.16 -8.34 -5.76
CA ILE A 852 37.30 -7.56 -6.66
C ILE A 852 37.43 -6.11 -6.25
N THR A 853 37.93 -5.24 -7.14
CA THR A 853 38.04 -3.79 -6.88
C THR A 853 36.98 -3.04 -7.68
N LEU A 854 36.08 -2.36 -6.96
CA LEU A 854 35.09 -1.45 -7.55
C LEU A 854 35.55 -0.01 -7.35
N TRP A 855 35.70 0.76 -8.44
CA TRP A 855 36.03 2.17 -8.41
C TRP A 855 34.77 3.03 -8.63
N TYR A 856 34.52 3.96 -7.71
CA TYR A 856 33.48 4.98 -7.81
C TYR A 856 34.12 6.35 -8.03
N ARG A 857 33.70 7.12 -9.05
CA ARG A 857 34.23 8.47 -9.35
C ARG A 857 33.08 9.48 -9.52
N GLY A 858 33.16 10.62 -8.82
CA GLY A 858 32.20 11.71 -8.97
C GLY A 858 32.24 12.39 -10.36
N PRO A 859 31.29 13.31 -10.66
CA PRO A 859 31.21 13.97 -11.95
C PRO A 859 32.44 14.85 -12.21
N GLY A 860 33.22 14.59 -13.26
CA GLY A 860 34.27 15.52 -13.72
C GLY A 860 35.56 14.97 -14.33
N GLY A 861 35.76 13.65 -14.47
CA GLY A 861 37.00 13.13 -15.07
C GLY A 861 36.85 11.77 -15.74
N GLY A 862 36.92 11.72 -17.07
CA GLY A 862 36.90 10.48 -17.83
C GLY A 862 38.23 9.71 -17.72
N LEU A 863 38.15 8.39 -17.68
CA LEU A 863 39.27 7.51 -18.02
C LEU A 863 38.73 6.21 -18.66
N ARG A 864 39.34 5.78 -19.76
CA ARG A 864 39.00 4.56 -20.50
C ARG A 864 40.10 3.52 -20.29
N LEU A 865 39.72 2.28 -20.01
CA LEU A 865 40.64 1.14 -19.99
C LEU A 865 39.84 -0.15 -20.24
N ASP A 866 40.37 -0.98 -21.14
CA ASP A 866 39.86 -2.29 -21.54
C ASP A 866 40.41 -3.40 -20.63
N GLY A 867 39.57 -4.38 -20.28
CA GLY A 867 39.95 -5.57 -19.51
C GLY A 867 38.81 -6.57 -19.36
N THR A 868 39.04 -7.81 -19.77
CA THR A 868 38.06 -8.88 -19.98
C THR A 868 37.57 -9.56 -18.70
N GLY A 869 36.25 -9.81 -18.58
CA GLY A 869 35.70 -10.80 -17.64
C GLY A 869 34.38 -10.45 -16.94
N CYS A 870 33.90 -9.20 -17.03
CA CYS A 870 32.62 -8.82 -16.43
C CYS A 870 31.51 -8.84 -17.50
N ARG A 871 30.49 -9.71 -17.36
CA ARG A 871 29.27 -9.54 -18.16
C ARG A 871 28.54 -8.31 -17.65
N ARG A 872 28.69 -7.18 -18.34
CA ARG A 872 27.82 -6.01 -18.20
C ARG A 872 26.44 -6.40 -18.74
N GLN A 873 25.55 -6.90 -17.88
CA GLN A 873 24.15 -7.02 -18.26
C GLN A 873 23.50 -5.66 -18.10
N THR A 874 23.55 -4.87 -19.18
CA THR A 874 22.78 -3.65 -19.27
C THR A 874 21.32 -4.08 -19.36
N LEU A 875 20.47 -3.71 -18.40
CA LEU A 875 19.02 -3.85 -18.56
C LEU A 875 18.66 -3.21 -19.90
N GLY A 876 17.95 -3.96 -20.76
CA GLY A 876 17.76 -3.59 -22.16
C GLY A 876 17.14 -2.20 -22.36
N PRO A 877 17.32 -1.59 -23.56
CA PRO A 877 16.95 -0.21 -23.85
C PRO A 877 15.44 0.13 -23.76
N SER A 878 14.57 -0.81 -23.40
CA SER A 878 13.15 -0.58 -23.18
C SER A 878 12.80 -0.04 -21.79
N SER A 879 13.76 0.07 -20.87
CA SER A 879 13.52 0.64 -19.53
C SER A 879 13.96 2.10 -19.44
N THR A 880 13.01 3.00 -19.22
CA THR A 880 13.23 4.42 -18.93
C THR A 880 13.96 4.69 -17.60
N SER A 881 14.31 3.66 -16.83
CA SER A 881 15.07 3.77 -15.57
C SER A 881 16.58 3.78 -15.82
N ARG A 882 17.24 4.93 -15.62
CA ARG A 882 18.71 5.10 -15.65
C ARG A 882 19.38 4.68 -14.34
N GLY A 883 18.99 3.54 -13.81
CA GLY A 883 19.54 2.95 -12.60
C GLY A 883 20.49 1.80 -12.92
N LEU A 884 21.58 1.64 -12.18
CA LEU A 884 22.57 0.61 -12.42
C LEU A 884 22.73 -0.31 -11.20
N HIS A 885 22.09 -1.47 -11.27
CA HIS A 885 22.37 -2.57 -10.35
C HIS A 885 23.66 -3.28 -10.77
N MET A 886 24.72 -3.15 -9.98
CA MET A 886 25.96 -3.90 -10.18
C MET A 886 26.00 -5.08 -9.23
N LYS A 887 25.59 -6.25 -9.72
CA LYS A 887 25.94 -7.52 -9.09
C LYS A 887 27.12 -8.11 -9.86
N VAL A 888 28.27 -8.25 -9.21
CA VAL A 888 29.41 -8.95 -9.81
C VAL A 888 29.09 -10.43 -9.76
N ALA A 889 28.42 -10.89 -10.83
CA ALA A 889 27.95 -12.25 -10.96
C ALA A 889 29.08 -13.15 -11.43
N ARG A 890 29.80 -13.75 -10.48
CA ARG A 890 30.45 -15.03 -10.74
C ARG A 890 29.51 -16.13 -10.29
N VAL A 891 29.26 -17.08 -11.18
CA VAL A 891 28.47 -18.28 -10.89
C VAL A 891 29.47 -19.39 -10.54
N VAL A 892 29.46 -19.83 -9.29
CA VAL A 892 30.20 -21.04 -8.86
C VAL A 892 29.17 -22.14 -8.71
N SER A 893 29.13 -23.05 -9.69
CA SER A 893 28.29 -24.25 -9.66
C SER A 893 29.12 -25.47 -9.33
N GLY A 894 28.65 -26.30 -8.41
CA GLY A 894 29.39 -27.48 -8.01
C GLY A 894 28.62 -28.38 -7.05
N LYS A 895 29.21 -29.54 -6.76
CA LYS A 895 28.82 -30.34 -5.60
C LYS A 895 29.58 -29.77 -4.40
N PHE A 896 28.86 -29.41 -3.35
CA PHE A 896 29.41 -28.94 -2.09
C PHE A 896 29.23 -30.03 -1.05
N THR A 897 30.29 -30.26 -0.28
CA THR A 897 30.29 -31.23 0.81
C THR A 897 30.15 -30.52 2.14
N ARG A 898 29.39 -31.08 3.07
CA ARG A 898 29.24 -30.57 4.43
C ARG A 898 30.61 -30.32 5.07
N GLY A 899 30.79 -29.12 5.61
CA GLY A 899 32.03 -28.65 6.23
C GLY A 899 33.01 -27.97 5.26
N GLU A 900 32.81 -28.09 3.93
CA GLU A 900 33.59 -27.30 2.97
C GLU A 900 33.38 -25.81 3.22
N THR A 901 34.50 -25.08 3.23
CA THR A 901 34.53 -23.64 3.45
C THR A 901 34.98 -22.95 2.16
N TYR A 902 34.33 -21.83 1.83
CA TYR A 902 34.65 -20.96 0.72
C TYR A 902 34.88 -19.57 1.27
N THR A 903 36.00 -18.94 0.94
CA THR A 903 36.32 -17.58 1.35
C THR A 903 36.51 -16.69 0.15
N TYR A 904 36.06 -15.44 0.26
CA TYR A 904 36.37 -14.40 -0.72
C TYR A 904 36.41 -13.03 -0.05
N ARG A 905 37.16 -12.12 -0.66
CA ARG A 905 37.33 -10.75 -0.22
C ARG A 905 36.85 -9.81 -1.32
N THR A 906 36.09 -8.78 -0.97
CA THR A 906 35.70 -7.72 -1.91
C THR A 906 36.10 -6.39 -1.34
N ARG A 907 36.75 -5.54 -2.15
CA ARG A 907 37.04 -4.15 -1.78
C ARG A 907 36.23 -3.21 -2.67
N ILE A 908 35.40 -2.39 -2.04
CA ILE A 908 34.58 -1.37 -2.69
C ILE A 908 35.20 -0.02 -2.35
N GLN A 909 35.92 0.59 -3.30
CA GLN A 909 36.54 1.88 -3.09
C GLN A 909 35.56 3.00 -3.43
N VAL A 910 35.27 3.85 -2.45
CA VAL A 910 34.38 5.00 -2.59
C VAL A 910 35.26 6.25 -2.69
N SER A 911 35.46 6.77 -3.90
CA SER A 911 36.24 8.00 -4.12
C SER A 911 35.35 9.19 -4.50
N GLY A 912 35.64 10.35 -3.90
CA GLY A 912 34.82 11.58 -3.98
C GLY A 912 34.68 12.18 -5.36
#